data_AF-A0A453CVG1-F1
#
_entry.id   AF-A0A453CVG1-F1
#
_cell.length_a   1.000
_cell.length_b   1.000
_cell.length_c   1.000
_cell.angle_alpha   90.00
_cell.angle_beta   90.00
_cell.angle_gamma   90.00
#
_symmetry.space_group_name_H-M   'P 1'
#
loop_
_entity.id
_entity.type
_entity.pdbx_description
1 polymer ?
#
loop_
_entity_poly.entity_id
_entity_poly.type
_entity_poly.pdbx_seq_one_letter_code
_entity_poly.pdbx_strand_id
1 'polypeptide(L)'
;VDHYLQSYRLPLIEETRSDLCSCLELINEAPSSKILSMEVAGKSGLYFMDVDFWDNGAGFSTETYTARNGDIFILSSLKPESAEDLNRYGVTYCLAMVTEVSLDDEYQKGFRVKVAKDIGLEEEDLSKFRHAIFLTNIMTNIRIWKALSFDTHMDNNFTVIKSLLAPTNLGDDVCGICVAQDGSLLPSLTEQLLSIKLNQSQLDAIESVISAVRCRHMNLLKLIWGPPGTGKTKTVSALLWALACVKCRTLTCAPTNVAVVGVCTRFLQNLKEFNEHIDENGLPFSLGDVLLFGNKYNMDITEDLQEIFLDFRVDDLVECFSSLSGWKYRIASMVSFFDDCVSRYDMLLEDEGNSDPVSFLDFIKKQFDATAIALKRCIMNLWVHLPGRCFSRDSVVNISSLLNMLEIFGTLLCNVDLTEDCLKRALGCLSNENSVCVKPISSIEKELDGARSSCLKLLKDLLHSLNLPTGVDKNWVQSYCIRNATLLFCTTSSSYRLHHMEIAPLDVLIVDEAAQVRECELVIPLRLHWLKHVVLVGDDCQLSAMVKSQVCKEAGFGTSLFGRLVMLGFDKHLLNIQYRMNPIISLFPNVQFYERKILDGSNVLSPSYNKDYTCFPFDSYTFINLTDGREDKEGTGNSRRNMVEVAVVLHLIQTIFKC
;
A
#
# COMPACT_ATOMS: atom_id res chain seq x y z
N VAL A 1 12.87 29.03 -7.91
CA VAL A 1 12.21 28.00 -7.07
C VAL A 1 11.19 28.64 -6.15
N ASP A 2 11.55 29.64 -5.35
CA ASP A 2 10.60 30.28 -4.42
C ASP A 2 9.37 30.86 -5.12
N HIS A 3 9.55 31.57 -6.24
CA HIS A 3 8.43 32.05 -7.05
C HIS A 3 7.46 30.92 -7.47
N TYR A 4 8.01 29.78 -7.89
CA TYR A 4 7.24 28.60 -8.27
C TYR A 4 6.49 27.97 -7.08
N LEU A 5 7.10 27.92 -5.89
CA LEU A 5 6.42 27.38 -4.70
C LEU A 5 5.34 28.36 -4.19
N GLN A 6 5.60 29.66 -4.26
CA GLN A 6 4.66 30.69 -3.84
C GLN A 6 3.44 30.80 -4.76
N SER A 7 3.60 30.57 -6.07
CA SER A 7 2.51 30.69 -7.05
C SER A 7 1.35 29.73 -6.78
N TYR A 8 1.57 28.60 -6.10
CA TYR A 8 0.51 27.65 -5.75
C TYR A 8 -0.21 27.94 -4.43
N ARG A 9 0.28 28.84 -3.58
CA ARG A 9 -0.29 29.06 -2.23
C ARG A 9 -1.69 29.65 -2.26
N LEU A 10 -1.89 30.73 -3.02
CA LEU A 10 -3.21 31.38 -3.13
C LEU A 10 -4.22 30.50 -3.88
N PRO A 11 -3.88 29.88 -5.03
CA PRO A 11 -4.79 28.93 -5.68
C PRO A 11 -5.19 27.75 -4.79
N LEU A 12 -4.28 27.22 -3.96
CA LEU A 12 -4.61 26.12 -3.03
C LEU A 12 -5.62 26.55 -1.96
N ILE A 13 -5.51 27.78 -1.44
CA ILE A 13 -6.49 28.34 -0.50
C ILE A 13 -7.83 28.53 -1.20
N GLU A 14 -7.84 29.13 -2.39
CA GLU A 14 -9.06 29.38 -3.15
C GLU A 14 -9.76 28.07 -3.53
N GLU A 15 -9.01 27.07 -3.97
CA GLU A 15 -9.57 25.74 -4.26
C GLU A 15 -10.17 25.10 -3.01
N THR A 16 -9.47 25.15 -1.87
CA THR A 16 -9.99 24.64 -0.59
C THR A 16 -11.27 25.38 -0.18
N ARG A 17 -11.33 26.70 -0.40
CA ARG A 17 -12.52 27.52 -0.14
C ARG A 17 -13.68 27.12 -1.05
N SER A 18 -13.45 26.93 -2.35
CA SER A 18 -14.46 26.46 -3.29
C SER A 18 -14.95 25.05 -2.96
N ASP A 19 -14.06 24.16 -2.52
CA ASP A 19 -14.43 22.82 -2.03
C ASP A 19 -15.39 22.90 -0.85
N LEU A 20 -15.06 23.70 0.16
CA LEU A 20 -15.92 23.92 1.33
C LEU A 20 -17.26 24.56 0.94
N CYS A 21 -17.24 25.55 0.06
CA CYS A 21 -18.45 26.21 -0.43
C CYS A 21 -19.41 25.20 -1.08
N SER A 22 -18.88 24.31 -1.92
CA SER A 22 -19.65 23.23 -2.55
C SER A 22 -20.22 22.24 -1.53
N CYS A 23 -19.52 21.96 -0.42
CA CYS A 23 -20.05 21.12 0.65
C CYS A 23 -21.21 21.79 1.41
N LEU A 24 -21.22 23.12 1.55
CA LEU A 24 -22.30 23.85 2.22
C LEU A 24 -23.62 23.80 1.43
N GLU A 25 -23.55 23.70 0.11
CA GLU A 25 -24.74 23.54 -0.74
C GLU A 25 -25.48 22.22 -0.46
N LEU A 26 -24.78 21.20 0.07
CA LEU A 26 -25.29 19.86 0.40
C LEU A 26 -25.19 19.58 1.91
N ILE A 27 -25.27 20.61 2.75
CA ILE A 27 -25.06 20.49 4.20
C ILE A 27 -26.07 19.56 4.90
N ASN A 28 -27.27 19.40 4.33
CA ASN A 28 -28.29 18.47 4.82
C ASN A 28 -27.92 16.99 4.63
N GLU A 29 -27.12 16.68 3.62
CA GLU A 29 -26.61 15.34 3.31
C GLU A 29 -25.29 15.05 4.05
N ALA A 30 -24.68 16.07 4.65
CA ALA A 30 -23.42 15.94 5.36
C ALA A 30 -23.57 15.07 6.63
N PRO A 31 -22.56 14.22 6.94
CA PRO A 31 -22.55 13.46 8.19
C PRO A 31 -22.64 14.41 9.39
N SER A 32 -23.53 14.11 10.33
CA SER A 32 -23.78 14.95 11.50
C SER A 32 -23.85 14.10 12.77
N SER A 33 -23.20 14.54 13.83
CA SER A 33 -23.22 13.85 15.13
C SER A 33 -23.60 14.81 16.26
N LYS A 34 -24.25 14.29 17.31
CA LYS A 34 -24.53 15.07 18.52
C LYS A 34 -23.27 15.17 19.36
N ILE A 35 -23.00 16.35 19.90
CA ILE A 35 -21.86 16.58 20.79
C ILE A 35 -22.25 16.12 22.18
N LEU A 36 -21.46 15.21 22.76
CA LEU A 36 -21.66 14.68 24.11
C LEU A 36 -20.93 15.53 25.14
N SER A 37 -19.67 15.87 24.86
CA SER A 37 -18.86 16.75 25.70
C SER A 37 -17.80 17.48 24.87
N MET A 38 -17.37 18.63 25.37
CA MET A 38 -16.29 19.42 24.80
C MET A 38 -15.51 20.10 25.91
N GLU A 39 -14.23 19.77 26.05
CA GLU A 39 -13.37 20.22 27.15
C GLU A 39 -12.10 20.86 26.61
N VAL A 40 -11.53 21.83 27.33
CA VAL A 40 -10.31 22.53 26.90
C VAL A 40 -9.11 21.56 26.90
N ALA A 41 -8.44 21.42 25.75
CA ALA A 41 -7.28 20.55 25.57
C ALA A 41 -5.96 21.35 25.57
N GLY A 42 -5.65 21.98 26.71
CA GLY A 42 -4.38 22.68 26.93
C GLY A 42 -4.35 24.11 26.39
N LYS A 43 -3.90 24.32 25.14
CA LYS A 43 -3.73 25.68 24.58
C LYS A 43 -5.07 26.28 24.12
N SER A 44 -5.19 27.61 24.16
CA SER A 44 -6.36 28.33 23.64
C SER A 44 -6.72 27.92 22.20
N GLY A 45 -7.98 27.56 21.99
CA GLY A 45 -8.55 27.12 20.71
C GLY A 45 -8.40 25.63 20.41
N LEU A 46 -7.85 24.83 21.33
CA LEU A 46 -7.83 23.37 21.24
C LEU A 46 -8.76 22.76 22.28
N TYR A 47 -9.55 21.79 21.86
CA TYR A 47 -10.52 21.11 22.70
C TYR A 47 -10.48 19.61 22.46
N PHE A 48 -10.85 18.83 23.48
CA PHE A 48 -11.20 17.42 23.35
C PHE A 48 -12.71 17.34 23.19
N MET A 49 -13.17 16.61 22.17
CA MET A 49 -14.59 16.51 21.84
C MET A 49 -15.00 15.05 21.75
N ASP A 50 -16.11 14.73 22.40
CA ASP A 50 -16.79 13.44 22.31
C ASP A 50 -18.12 13.62 21.58
N VAL A 51 -18.46 12.69 20.70
CA VAL A 51 -19.65 12.76 19.86
C VAL A 51 -20.34 11.40 19.76
N ASP A 52 -21.66 11.43 19.61
CA ASP A 52 -22.45 10.23 19.36
C ASP A 52 -22.54 9.95 17.85
N PHE A 53 -21.76 8.98 17.38
CA PHE A 53 -21.78 8.50 15.99
C PHE A 53 -22.93 7.52 15.69
N TRP A 54 -23.71 7.09 16.70
CA TRP A 54 -24.79 6.11 16.53
C TRP A 54 -26.15 6.74 16.18
N ASP A 55 -26.33 8.03 16.46
CA ASP A 55 -27.56 8.78 16.17
C ASP A 55 -27.47 9.53 14.82
N ASN A 56 -27.08 8.82 13.76
CA ASN A 56 -27.13 9.35 12.40
C ASN A 56 -28.57 9.29 11.90
N GLY A 57 -29.36 10.34 12.16
CA GLY A 57 -30.75 10.50 11.69
C GLY A 57 -30.95 10.54 10.16
N ALA A 58 -30.08 9.89 9.38
CA ALA A 58 -30.24 9.61 7.97
C ALA A 58 -30.47 8.10 7.81
N GLY A 59 -31.72 7.71 7.54
CA GLY A 59 -31.97 6.38 6.99
C GLY A 59 -31.20 6.25 5.67
N PHE A 60 -30.53 5.11 5.47
CA PHE A 60 -29.88 4.66 4.22
C PHE A 60 -28.36 4.84 4.03
N SER A 61 -27.53 4.94 5.09
CA SER A 61 -26.11 4.59 4.96
C SER A 61 -25.69 3.53 5.99
N THR A 62 -25.30 2.36 5.51
CA THR A 62 -24.87 1.19 6.31
C THR A 62 -23.48 1.34 6.94
N GLU A 63 -22.78 2.46 6.72
CA GLU A 63 -21.48 2.74 7.31
C GLU A 63 -21.56 3.94 8.26
N THR A 64 -21.13 3.74 9.51
CA THR A 64 -21.01 4.80 10.51
C THR A 64 -19.82 5.70 10.15
N TYR A 65 -20.06 6.99 9.93
CA TYR A 65 -19.00 7.96 9.72
C TYR A 65 -18.05 8.00 10.93
N THR A 66 -16.74 8.06 10.70
CA THR A 66 -15.71 8.22 11.74
C THR A 66 -14.88 9.46 11.46
N ALA A 67 -14.60 10.23 12.51
CA ALA A 67 -13.83 11.47 12.38
C ALA A 67 -12.35 11.17 12.11
N ARG A 68 -11.75 11.91 11.19
CA ARG A 68 -10.37 11.73 10.70
C ARG A 68 -9.59 13.02 10.87
N ASN A 69 -8.28 12.90 11.09
CA ASN A 69 -7.39 14.07 11.09
C ASN A 69 -7.58 14.88 9.80
N GLY A 70 -7.70 16.20 9.94
CA GLY A 70 -7.94 17.16 8.85
C GLY A 70 -9.39 17.25 8.37
N ASP A 71 -10.34 16.57 9.02
CA ASP A 71 -11.75 16.85 8.79
C ASP A 71 -12.08 18.26 9.23
N ILE A 72 -12.70 19.01 8.32
CA ILE A 72 -13.29 20.32 8.57
C ILE A 72 -14.78 20.12 8.79
N PHE A 73 -15.29 20.69 9.87
CA PHE A 73 -16.67 20.53 10.27
C PHE A 73 -17.21 21.81 10.93
N ILE A 74 -18.53 21.93 10.97
CA ILE A 74 -19.22 23.03 11.62
C ILE A 74 -19.76 22.55 12.97
N LEU A 75 -19.39 23.26 14.02
CA LEU A 75 -20.07 23.22 15.30
C LEU A 75 -21.30 24.12 15.22
N SER A 76 -22.48 23.64 15.63
CA SER A 76 -23.71 24.44 15.58
C SER A 76 -24.65 24.14 16.75
N SER A 77 -25.38 25.17 17.20
CA SER A 77 -26.45 25.01 18.21
C SER A 77 -27.67 24.25 17.67
N LEU A 78 -27.86 24.26 16.34
CA LEU A 78 -28.94 23.59 15.61
C LEU A 78 -28.36 22.72 14.48
N LYS A 79 -28.97 21.57 14.16
CA LYS A 79 -28.66 20.86 12.92
C LYS A 79 -29.25 21.63 11.72
N PRO A 80 -28.42 22.19 10.81
CA PRO A 80 -28.91 22.93 9.65
C PRO A 80 -29.48 21.97 8.59
N GLU A 81 -30.60 22.36 7.95
CA GLU A 81 -31.14 21.72 6.75
C GLU A 81 -30.68 22.46 5.47
N SER A 82 -30.20 23.68 5.61
CA SER A 82 -29.60 24.46 4.53
C SER A 82 -28.50 25.37 5.06
N ALA A 83 -27.60 25.83 4.18
CA ALA A 83 -26.56 26.79 4.56
C ALA A 83 -27.15 28.11 5.11
N GLU A 84 -28.36 28.48 4.68
CA GLU A 84 -29.06 29.69 5.14
C GLU A 84 -29.47 29.61 6.63
N ASP A 85 -29.63 28.39 7.16
CA ASP A 85 -30.00 28.17 8.57
C ASP A 85 -28.93 28.66 9.53
N LEU A 86 -27.67 28.65 9.10
CA LEU A 86 -26.54 29.17 9.88
C LEU A 86 -26.63 30.68 10.09
N ASN A 87 -27.35 31.41 9.22
CA ASN A 87 -27.54 32.85 9.31
C ASN A 87 -28.83 33.25 10.06
N ARG A 88 -29.60 32.29 10.58
CA ARG A 88 -30.83 32.58 11.33
C ARG A 88 -30.50 33.19 12.70
N TYR A 89 -31.36 34.12 13.13
CA TYR A 89 -31.23 34.76 14.44
C TYR A 89 -31.24 33.72 15.57
N GLY A 90 -30.22 33.76 16.44
CA GLY A 90 -30.07 32.85 17.58
C GLY A 90 -29.32 31.55 17.29
N VAL A 91 -28.95 31.28 16.03
CA VAL A 91 -28.07 30.16 15.69
C VAL A 91 -26.62 30.58 15.94
N THR A 92 -25.91 29.77 16.73
CA THR A 92 -24.47 29.96 16.98
C THR A 92 -23.73 28.84 16.25
N TYR A 93 -22.77 29.20 15.40
CA TYR A 93 -21.95 28.22 14.70
C TYR A 93 -20.48 28.62 14.68
N CYS A 94 -19.59 27.63 14.53
CA CYS A 94 -18.16 27.85 14.39
C CYS A 94 -17.53 26.79 13.48
N LEU A 95 -16.47 27.17 12.75
CA LEU A 95 -15.65 26.23 12.00
C LEU A 95 -14.62 25.57 12.91
N ALA A 96 -14.52 24.25 12.81
CA ALA A 96 -13.56 23.46 13.55
C ALA A 96 -12.84 22.45 12.64
N MET A 97 -11.68 22.00 13.08
CA MET A 97 -10.86 21.02 12.39
C MET A 97 -10.40 19.92 13.35
N VAL A 98 -10.54 18.66 12.96
CA VAL A 98 -9.98 17.54 13.71
C VAL A 98 -8.46 17.54 13.56
N THR A 99 -7.74 17.55 14.68
CA THR A 99 -6.26 17.56 14.70
C THR A 99 -5.66 16.23 15.10
N GLU A 100 -6.32 15.48 15.97
CA GLU A 100 -5.81 14.22 16.51
C GLU A 100 -6.97 13.31 16.89
N VAL A 101 -6.94 12.06 16.42
CA VAL A 101 -7.91 11.01 16.75
C VAL A 101 -7.21 9.98 17.62
N SER A 102 -7.85 9.52 18.71
CA SER A 102 -7.29 8.46 19.54
C SER A 102 -7.27 7.14 18.77
N LEU A 103 -6.13 6.44 18.79
CA LEU A 103 -5.86 5.23 18.00
C LEU A 103 -6.35 3.92 18.65
N ASP A 104 -7.29 3.95 19.62
CA ASP A 104 -7.80 2.71 20.23
C ASP A 104 -8.88 2.06 19.34
N ASP A 105 -8.51 0.91 18.77
CA ASP A 105 -9.10 0.20 17.63
C ASP A 105 -10.47 -0.48 17.87
N GLU A 106 -11.20 -0.17 18.95
CA GLU A 106 -12.55 -0.73 19.14
C GLU A 106 -13.65 0.33 19.30
N TYR A 107 -13.35 1.53 19.80
CA TYR A 107 -14.33 2.61 19.96
C TYR A 107 -13.66 3.99 19.95
N GLN A 108 -13.98 4.83 18.95
CA GLN A 108 -13.57 6.25 18.95
C GLN A 108 -14.38 7.01 20.02
N LYS A 109 -13.85 7.10 21.25
CA LYS A 109 -14.46 7.82 22.39
C LYS A 109 -14.28 9.34 22.37
N GLY A 110 -13.55 9.88 21.39
CA GLY A 110 -13.33 11.32 21.27
C GLY A 110 -12.07 11.66 20.49
N PHE A 111 -11.93 12.94 20.13
CA PHE A 111 -10.83 13.44 19.32
C PHE A 111 -10.53 14.89 19.65
N ARG A 112 -9.29 15.31 19.37
CA ARG A 112 -8.88 16.71 19.55
C ARG A 112 -9.28 17.54 18.34
N VAL A 113 -9.84 18.70 18.63
CA VAL A 113 -10.34 19.64 17.65
C VAL A 113 -9.71 21.01 17.86
N LYS A 114 -9.44 21.69 16.75
CA LYS A 114 -9.02 23.09 16.73
C LYS A 114 -10.19 23.92 16.23
N VAL A 115 -10.58 24.92 17.01
CA VAL A 115 -11.71 25.80 16.71
C VAL A 115 -11.18 27.15 16.20
N ALA A 116 -11.88 27.75 15.25
CA ALA A 116 -11.50 29.05 14.68
C ALA A 116 -11.53 30.15 15.76
N LYS A 117 -10.43 30.92 15.87
CA LYS A 117 -10.20 31.90 16.96
C LYS A 117 -11.04 33.18 16.86
N ASP A 118 -11.65 33.45 15.70
CA ASP A 118 -12.34 34.71 15.43
C ASP A 118 -13.69 34.83 16.15
N ILE A 119 -14.08 33.80 16.91
CA ILE A 119 -15.21 33.82 17.82
C ILE A 119 -14.60 33.76 19.22
N GLY A 120 -14.64 34.87 19.96
CA GLY A 120 -14.20 34.95 21.36
C GLY A 120 -15.09 34.12 22.26
N LEU A 121 -15.09 32.80 22.08
CA LEU A 121 -15.89 31.84 22.82
C LEU A 121 -15.37 31.78 24.25
N GLU A 122 -16.15 32.29 25.19
CA GLU A 122 -15.98 31.96 26.60
C GLU A 122 -16.43 30.50 26.84
N GLU A 123 -16.04 29.87 27.95
CA GLU A 123 -16.43 28.47 28.24
C GLU A 123 -17.96 28.25 28.20
N GLU A 124 -18.75 29.28 28.54
CA GLU A 124 -20.21 29.26 28.46
C GLU A 124 -20.74 29.12 27.02
N ASP A 125 -20.01 29.61 26.02
CA ASP A 125 -20.43 29.53 24.62
C ASP A 125 -20.23 28.14 24.02
N LEU A 126 -19.30 27.34 24.57
CA LEU A 126 -19.05 25.97 24.12
C LEU A 126 -20.23 25.05 24.40
N SER A 127 -20.90 25.27 25.54
CA SER A 127 -22.11 24.53 25.95
C SER A 127 -23.30 24.74 25.00
N LYS A 128 -23.26 25.78 24.15
CA LYS A 128 -24.33 26.09 23.19
C LYS A 128 -24.28 25.19 21.95
N PHE A 129 -23.12 24.63 21.61
CA PHE A 129 -22.99 23.73 20.46
C PHE A 129 -23.58 22.37 20.79
N ARG A 130 -24.46 21.88 19.91
CA ARG A 130 -25.15 20.58 20.08
C ARG A 130 -24.84 19.60 18.96
N HIS A 131 -24.43 20.10 17.80
CA HIS A 131 -24.22 19.30 16.60
C HIS A 131 -22.85 19.61 15.99
N ALA A 132 -22.19 18.56 15.50
CA ALA A 132 -21.01 18.63 14.65
C ALA A 132 -21.39 18.14 13.24
N ILE A 133 -21.20 18.96 12.21
CA ILE A 133 -21.54 18.66 10.81
C ILE A 133 -20.26 18.58 9.98
N PHE A 134 -19.87 17.39 9.55
CA PHE A 134 -18.60 17.13 8.86
C PHE A 134 -18.70 17.46 7.37
N LEU A 135 -17.90 18.41 6.90
CA LEU A 135 -17.98 18.93 5.52
C LEU A 135 -17.04 18.20 4.57
N THR A 136 -15.75 18.16 4.89
CA THR A 136 -14.72 17.57 4.01
C THR A 136 -13.41 17.32 4.75
N ASN A 137 -12.54 16.47 4.20
CA ASN A 137 -11.19 16.24 4.72
C ASN A 137 -10.14 17.00 3.89
N ILE A 138 -9.37 17.88 4.53
CA ILE A 138 -8.38 18.72 3.85
C ILE A 138 -6.93 18.23 4.04
N MET A 139 -6.68 16.99 4.46
CA MET A 139 -5.31 16.54 4.76
C MET A 139 -4.37 16.64 3.57
N THR A 140 -4.84 16.34 2.37
CA THR A 140 -4.02 16.50 1.16
C THR A 140 -3.62 17.97 1.00
N ASN A 141 -4.55 18.92 1.12
CA ASN A 141 -4.25 20.35 1.02
C ASN A 141 -3.30 20.82 2.13
N ILE A 142 -3.43 20.31 3.37
CA ILE A 142 -2.48 20.59 4.46
C ILE A 142 -1.08 20.08 4.12
N ARG A 143 -0.97 18.86 3.57
CA ARG A 143 0.32 18.27 3.19
C ARG A 143 0.98 19.03 2.04
N ILE A 144 0.19 19.44 1.04
CA ILE A 144 0.64 20.31 -0.06
C ILE A 144 1.14 21.64 0.53
N TRP A 145 0.35 22.30 1.37
CA TRP A 145 0.71 23.57 2.00
C TRP A 145 2.04 23.47 2.75
N LYS A 146 2.22 22.40 3.54
CA LYS A 146 3.48 22.14 4.25
C LYS A 146 4.64 21.88 3.28
N ALA A 147 4.43 21.10 2.21
CA ALA A 147 5.44 20.86 1.19
C ALA A 147 5.90 22.15 0.47
N LEU A 148 4.96 23.06 0.20
CA LEU A 148 5.19 24.40 -0.38
C LEU A 148 5.81 25.41 0.61
N SER A 149 5.74 25.13 1.91
CA SER A 149 6.12 26.06 2.99
C SER A 149 7.28 25.59 3.86
N PHE A 150 7.82 24.38 3.63
CA PHE A 150 9.01 23.90 4.32
C PHE A 150 10.13 24.96 4.29
N ASP A 151 10.66 25.28 5.48
CA ASP A 151 11.66 26.34 5.68
C ASP A 151 12.83 26.18 4.70
N THR A 152 13.20 27.29 4.06
CA THR A 152 14.32 27.38 3.12
C THR A 152 15.68 27.11 3.79
N HIS A 153 15.73 27.07 5.13
CA HIS A 153 16.92 26.72 5.92
C HIS A 153 17.25 25.22 5.93
N MET A 154 16.34 24.35 5.46
CA MET A 154 16.71 22.99 5.08
C MET A 154 17.37 23.06 3.69
N ASP A 155 18.66 23.39 3.67
CA ASP A 155 19.57 23.47 2.51
C ASP A 155 19.82 22.09 1.84
N ASN A 156 18.78 21.29 1.65
CA ASN A 156 18.87 19.95 1.10
C ASN A 156 18.32 19.92 -0.33
N ASN A 157 19.21 20.23 -1.28
CA ASN A 157 19.24 19.75 -2.66
C ASN A 157 17.91 19.83 -3.46
N PHE A 158 17.49 21.04 -3.83
CA PHE A 158 16.41 21.29 -4.81
C PHE A 158 16.74 20.86 -6.25
N THR A 159 17.70 19.97 -6.47
CA THR A 159 18.30 19.77 -7.79
C THR A 159 17.31 19.20 -8.78
N VAL A 160 16.41 18.31 -8.34
CA VAL A 160 15.29 17.83 -9.17
C VAL A 160 14.36 19.00 -9.53
N ILE A 161 13.84 19.75 -8.55
CA ILE A 161 12.93 20.88 -8.81
C ILE A 161 13.58 21.95 -9.68
N LYS A 162 14.86 22.25 -9.50
CA LYS A 162 15.62 23.17 -10.37
C LYS A 162 15.67 22.64 -11.80
N SER A 163 15.91 21.34 -11.99
CA SER A 163 15.90 20.69 -13.30
C SER A 163 14.50 20.69 -13.93
N LEU A 164 13.42 20.63 -13.14
CA LEU A 164 12.04 20.73 -13.63
C LEU A 164 11.66 22.12 -14.16
N LEU A 165 12.30 23.17 -13.63
CA LEU A 165 12.03 24.56 -14.02
C LEU A 165 12.77 24.98 -15.29
N ALA A 166 13.86 24.28 -15.64
CA ALA A 166 14.64 24.47 -16.85
C ALA A 166 14.97 23.10 -17.47
N PRO A 167 13.96 22.40 -18.04
CA PRO A 167 14.19 21.08 -18.60
C PRO A 167 15.17 21.16 -19.77
N THR A 168 16.30 20.47 -19.65
CA THR A 168 17.36 20.44 -20.69
C THR A 168 17.20 19.29 -21.69
N ASN A 169 16.32 18.32 -21.41
CA ASN A 169 16.16 17.11 -22.23
C ASN A 169 15.25 17.38 -23.44
N LEU A 170 15.85 17.97 -24.47
CA LEU A 170 15.26 18.18 -25.81
C LEU A 170 15.84 17.21 -26.86
N GLY A 171 16.55 16.13 -26.47
CA GLY A 171 16.96 15.09 -27.42
C GLY A 171 18.25 14.28 -27.14
N ASP A 172 19.06 14.57 -26.13
CA ASP A 172 20.32 13.85 -25.87
C ASP A 172 20.36 13.25 -24.45
N ASP A 173 19.66 12.14 -24.25
CA ASP A 173 19.54 11.44 -22.97
C ASP A 173 20.69 10.45 -22.68
N VAL A 174 21.76 10.51 -23.47
CA VAL A 174 22.87 9.56 -23.38
C VAL A 174 24.06 10.24 -22.73
N CYS A 175 24.47 9.74 -21.56
CA CYS A 175 25.70 10.20 -20.94
C CYS A 175 26.90 9.80 -21.80
N GLY A 176 27.52 10.78 -22.47
CA GLY A 176 28.69 10.55 -23.34
C GLY A 176 29.90 9.91 -22.63
N ILE A 177 29.92 9.91 -21.28
CA ILE A 177 30.93 9.22 -20.46
C ILE A 177 30.59 7.73 -20.29
N CYS A 178 29.32 7.39 -20.08
CA CYS A 178 28.90 6.01 -19.79
C CYS A 178 28.83 5.12 -21.05
N VAL A 179 28.63 5.71 -22.25
CA VAL A 179 28.61 4.97 -23.54
C VAL A 179 29.90 4.17 -23.77
N ALA A 180 31.01 4.58 -23.16
CA ALA A 180 32.30 3.94 -23.33
C ALA A 180 32.55 2.71 -22.42
N GLN A 181 31.63 2.35 -21.50
CA GLN A 181 31.92 1.39 -20.42
C GLN A 181 30.86 0.29 -20.19
N ASP A 182 29.81 0.17 -21.00
CA ASP A 182 28.68 -0.72 -20.65
C ASP A 182 29.00 -2.21 -20.87
N GLY A 183 29.24 -2.93 -19.76
CA GLY A 183 29.61 -4.33 -19.73
C GLY A 183 28.75 -5.16 -18.77
N SER A 184 28.12 -6.20 -19.33
CA SER A 184 27.56 -7.43 -18.73
C SER A 184 26.21 -7.46 -18.01
N LEU A 185 25.71 -6.40 -17.36
CA LEU A 185 24.53 -6.53 -16.46
C LEU A 185 23.18 -6.08 -17.07
N LEU A 186 23.19 -5.27 -18.13
CA LEU A 186 21.96 -4.89 -18.85
C LEU A 186 21.40 -6.05 -19.70
N PRO A 187 22.22 -6.80 -20.48
CA PRO A 187 21.73 -7.89 -21.32
C PRO A 187 21.02 -9.00 -20.52
N SER A 188 21.56 -9.35 -19.33
CA SER A 188 20.95 -10.37 -18.46
C SER A 188 19.60 -9.94 -17.88
N LEU A 189 19.41 -8.64 -17.57
CA LEU A 189 18.11 -8.13 -17.14
C LEU A 189 17.13 -8.13 -18.31
N THR A 190 17.57 -7.71 -19.50
CA THR A 190 16.74 -7.70 -20.71
C THR A 190 16.26 -9.12 -21.04
N GLU A 191 17.14 -10.14 -20.96
CA GLU A 191 16.75 -11.55 -21.16
C GLU A 191 15.65 -12.00 -20.18
N GLN A 192 15.75 -11.64 -18.90
CA GLN A 192 14.73 -11.95 -17.91
C GLN A 192 13.44 -11.16 -18.14
N LEU A 193 13.52 -9.90 -18.58
CA LEU A 193 12.35 -9.09 -18.94
C LEU A 193 11.59 -9.64 -20.16
N LEU A 194 12.23 -10.44 -21.01
CA LEU A 194 11.54 -11.09 -22.13
C LEU A 194 10.54 -12.15 -21.65
N SER A 195 10.70 -12.72 -20.45
CA SER A 195 9.78 -13.74 -19.91
C SER A 195 8.35 -13.21 -19.74
N ILE A 196 8.20 -11.93 -19.37
CA ILE A 196 6.91 -11.28 -19.12
C ILE A 196 6.25 -10.71 -20.39
N LYS A 197 6.73 -11.06 -21.60
CA LYS A 197 6.12 -10.71 -22.90
C LYS A 197 5.84 -9.20 -23.04
N LEU A 198 6.88 -8.38 -22.88
CA LEU A 198 6.83 -6.95 -23.19
C LEU A 198 7.05 -6.72 -24.69
N ASN A 199 6.51 -5.63 -25.24
CA ASN A 199 6.85 -5.20 -26.60
C ASN A 199 8.08 -4.28 -26.60
N GLN A 200 8.62 -3.99 -27.79
CA GLN A 200 9.84 -3.19 -27.94
C GLN A 200 9.72 -1.80 -27.30
N SER A 201 8.60 -1.08 -27.50
CA SER A 201 8.43 0.26 -26.92
C SER A 201 8.44 0.27 -25.38
N GLN A 202 7.94 -0.80 -24.76
CA GLN A 202 7.96 -0.98 -23.31
C GLN A 202 9.38 -1.30 -22.83
N LEU A 203 10.11 -2.16 -23.55
CA LEU A 203 11.51 -2.49 -23.26
C LEU A 203 12.42 -1.26 -23.40
N ASP A 204 12.31 -0.51 -24.50
CA ASP A 204 13.08 0.71 -24.73
C ASP A 204 12.87 1.74 -23.61
N ALA A 205 11.63 1.90 -23.14
CA ALA A 205 11.31 2.78 -22.02
C ALA A 205 11.99 2.31 -20.71
N ILE A 206 11.97 1.00 -20.43
CA ILE A 206 12.61 0.42 -19.24
C ILE A 206 14.13 0.56 -19.32
N GLU A 207 14.74 0.17 -20.44
CA GLU A 207 16.20 0.24 -20.65
C GLU A 207 16.72 1.66 -20.55
N SER A 208 15.99 2.62 -21.12
CA SER A 208 16.28 4.06 -21.00
C SER A 208 16.32 4.50 -19.53
N VAL A 209 15.37 4.07 -18.70
CA VAL A 209 15.34 4.38 -17.26
C VAL A 209 16.46 3.65 -16.51
N ILE A 210 16.71 2.36 -16.78
CA ILE A 210 17.76 1.60 -16.08
C ILE A 210 19.15 2.15 -16.41
N SER A 211 19.41 2.49 -17.66
CA SER A 211 20.66 3.13 -18.09
C SER A 211 20.85 4.48 -17.40
N ALA A 212 19.78 5.27 -17.33
CA ALA A 212 19.74 6.55 -16.61
C ALA A 212 20.08 6.40 -15.12
N VAL A 213 19.46 5.45 -14.42
CA VAL A 213 19.66 5.22 -12.97
C VAL A 213 21.07 4.71 -12.65
N ARG A 214 21.68 3.95 -13.56
CA ARG A 214 23.08 3.50 -13.40
C ARG A 214 24.09 4.63 -13.58
N CYS A 215 23.71 5.69 -14.30
CA CYS A 215 24.55 6.85 -14.50
C CYS A 215 24.60 7.72 -13.23
N ARG A 216 25.80 7.92 -12.67
CA ARG A 216 26.00 8.82 -11.51
C ARG A 216 26.20 10.29 -11.90
N HIS A 217 26.22 10.60 -13.19
CA HIS A 217 26.64 11.91 -13.71
C HIS A 217 25.47 12.88 -13.92
N MET A 218 24.22 12.39 -14.00
CA MET A 218 23.06 13.20 -14.36
C MET A 218 21.86 12.90 -13.43
N ASN A 219 21.17 13.95 -12.98
CA ASN A 219 19.81 13.81 -12.44
C ASN A 219 18.86 13.80 -13.63
N LEU A 220 17.92 12.85 -13.67
CA LEU A 220 17.15 12.59 -14.88
C LEU A 220 15.64 12.65 -14.61
N LEU A 221 14.95 13.29 -15.54
CA LEU A 221 13.50 13.32 -15.63
C LEU A 221 13.12 12.57 -16.91
N LYS A 222 12.26 11.55 -16.79
CA LYS A 222 11.78 10.75 -17.91
C LYS A 222 10.26 10.75 -17.94
N LEU A 223 9.70 10.87 -19.15
CA LEU A 223 8.27 10.72 -19.40
C LEU A 223 8.02 9.39 -20.12
N ILE A 224 7.13 8.57 -19.58
CA ILE A 224 6.57 7.42 -20.29
C ILE A 224 5.12 7.76 -20.61
N TRP A 225 4.82 7.89 -21.90
CA TRP A 225 3.50 8.22 -22.39
C TRP A 225 2.78 6.96 -22.82
N GLY A 226 1.72 6.61 -22.10
CA GLY A 226 1.00 5.36 -22.35
C GLY A 226 -0.50 5.57 -22.57
N PRO A 227 -0.93 5.63 -23.84
CA PRO A 227 -2.35 5.67 -24.21
C PRO A 227 -3.18 4.50 -23.65
N PRO A 228 -4.53 4.55 -23.71
CA PRO A 228 -5.38 3.51 -23.14
C PRO A 228 -5.04 2.11 -23.67
N GLY A 229 -4.87 1.15 -22.75
CA GLY A 229 -4.62 -0.24 -23.11
C GLY A 229 -3.19 -0.57 -23.53
N THR A 230 -2.24 0.36 -23.45
CA THR A 230 -0.84 0.14 -23.87
C THR A 230 0.06 -0.52 -22.83
N GLY A 231 -0.49 -0.86 -21.67
CA GLY A 231 0.23 -1.58 -20.61
C GLY A 231 1.13 -0.70 -19.75
N LYS A 232 0.75 0.56 -19.47
CA LYS A 232 1.44 1.46 -18.50
C LYS A 232 1.84 0.73 -17.21
N THR A 233 0.86 0.22 -16.47
CA THR A 233 1.06 -0.48 -15.19
C THR A 233 1.91 -1.74 -15.35
N LYS A 234 1.81 -2.46 -16.48
CA LYS A 234 2.67 -3.62 -16.78
C LYS A 234 4.13 -3.20 -16.96
N THR A 235 4.35 -2.08 -17.66
CA THR A 235 5.68 -1.49 -17.88
C THR A 235 6.28 -0.98 -16.57
N VAL A 236 5.49 -0.29 -15.74
CA VAL A 236 5.90 0.17 -14.40
C VAL A 236 6.27 -1.00 -13.50
N SER A 237 5.47 -2.07 -13.49
CA SER A 237 5.76 -3.29 -12.71
C SER A 237 7.08 -3.94 -13.14
N ALA A 238 7.32 -4.07 -14.44
CA ALA A 238 8.57 -4.60 -14.99
C ALA A 238 9.78 -3.71 -14.65
N LEU A 239 9.61 -2.39 -14.74
CA LEU A 239 10.61 -1.42 -14.35
C LEU A 239 10.96 -1.54 -12.86
N LEU A 240 9.96 -1.67 -11.98
CA LEU A 240 10.15 -1.84 -10.54
C LEU A 240 10.95 -3.10 -10.21
N TRP A 241 10.66 -4.20 -10.91
CA TRP A 241 11.44 -5.43 -10.75
C TRP A 241 12.90 -5.21 -11.19
N ALA A 242 13.14 -4.59 -12.34
CA ALA A 242 14.49 -4.31 -12.81
C ALA A 242 15.25 -3.37 -11.86
N LEU A 243 14.58 -2.37 -11.29
CA LEU A 243 15.12 -1.46 -10.27
C LEU A 243 15.46 -2.21 -8.96
N ALA A 244 14.62 -3.15 -8.54
CA ALA A 244 14.89 -4.00 -7.38
C ALA A 244 16.14 -4.87 -7.59
N CYS A 245 16.32 -5.45 -8.78
CA CYS A 245 17.50 -6.25 -9.13
C CYS A 245 18.80 -5.45 -9.04
N VAL A 246 18.79 -4.16 -9.39
CA VAL A 246 19.95 -3.26 -9.25
C VAL A 246 20.02 -2.60 -7.86
N LYS A 247 19.19 -3.03 -6.90
CA LYS A 247 19.12 -2.52 -5.51
C LYS A 247 18.85 -1.01 -5.43
N CYS A 248 18.07 -0.50 -6.38
CA CYS A 248 17.69 0.90 -6.43
C CYS A 248 16.48 1.14 -5.52
N ARG A 249 16.64 2.03 -4.52
CA ARG A 249 15.55 2.33 -3.60
C ARG A 249 14.53 3.25 -4.28
N THR A 250 13.33 2.74 -4.48
CA THR A 250 12.33 3.36 -5.34
C THR A 250 11.06 3.69 -4.57
N LEU A 251 10.60 4.94 -4.69
CA LEU A 251 9.27 5.36 -4.25
C LEU A 251 8.33 5.40 -5.44
N THR A 252 7.23 4.67 -5.36
CA THR A 252 6.17 4.64 -6.36
C THR A 252 4.94 5.33 -5.80
N CYS A 253 4.47 6.35 -6.51
CA CYS A 253 3.28 7.10 -6.17
C CYS A 253 2.21 6.98 -7.26
N ALA A 254 0.95 7.16 -6.86
CA ALA A 254 -0.17 7.36 -7.78
C ALA A 254 -1.19 8.33 -7.15
N PRO A 255 -2.10 8.96 -7.94
CA PRO A 255 -3.07 9.93 -7.44
C PRO A 255 -4.12 9.30 -6.50
N THR A 256 -4.52 8.05 -6.76
CA THR A 256 -5.62 7.37 -6.06
C THR A 256 -5.18 6.08 -5.41
N ASN A 257 -5.89 5.65 -4.38
CA ASN A 257 -5.66 4.36 -3.72
C ASN A 257 -5.79 3.19 -4.70
N VAL A 258 -6.80 3.23 -5.58
CA VAL A 258 -7.04 2.19 -6.60
C VAL A 258 -5.86 2.08 -7.56
N ALA A 259 -5.27 3.21 -8.00
CA ALA A 259 -4.11 3.20 -8.88
C ALA A 259 -2.88 2.59 -8.18
N VAL A 260 -2.59 2.99 -6.93
CA VAL A 260 -1.47 2.42 -6.16
C VAL A 260 -1.65 0.92 -5.95
N VAL A 261 -2.84 0.49 -5.53
CA VAL A 261 -3.20 -0.92 -5.36
C VAL A 261 -3.01 -1.68 -6.67
N GLY A 262 -3.49 -1.14 -7.80
CA GLY A 262 -3.34 -1.75 -9.12
C GLY A 262 -1.88 -1.97 -9.54
N VAL A 263 -1.00 -1.00 -9.26
CA VAL A 263 0.45 -1.15 -9.51
C VAL A 263 1.04 -2.23 -8.61
N CYS A 264 0.73 -2.23 -7.30
CA CYS A 264 1.21 -3.23 -6.34
C CYS A 264 0.78 -4.65 -6.73
N THR A 265 -0.51 -4.85 -7.01
CA THR A 265 -1.05 -6.16 -7.42
C THR A 265 -0.35 -6.66 -8.68
N ARG A 266 -0.16 -5.79 -9.68
CA ARG A 266 0.56 -6.16 -10.92
C ARG A 266 2.03 -6.48 -10.66
N PHE A 267 2.67 -5.78 -9.72
CA PHE A 267 4.04 -6.08 -9.31
C PHE A 267 4.15 -7.45 -8.67
N LEU A 268 3.30 -7.78 -7.70
CA LEU A 268 3.33 -9.10 -7.04
C LEU A 268 3.01 -10.25 -8.00
N GLN A 269 2.10 -10.05 -8.95
CA GLN A 269 1.80 -11.03 -10.01
C GLN A 269 3.05 -11.32 -10.86
N ASN A 270 3.70 -10.27 -11.37
CA ASN A 270 4.91 -10.44 -12.17
C ASN A 270 6.07 -11.03 -11.34
N LEU A 271 6.18 -10.67 -10.06
CA LEU A 271 7.20 -11.21 -9.15
C LEU A 271 7.07 -12.74 -9.02
N LYS A 272 5.85 -13.27 -9.00
CA LYS A 272 5.61 -14.73 -9.04
C LYS A 272 6.14 -15.32 -10.35
N GLU A 273 5.81 -14.72 -11.51
CA GLU A 273 6.29 -15.17 -12.83
C GLU A 273 7.82 -15.13 -12.96
N PHE A 274 8.48 -14.09 -12.44
CA PHE A 274 9.94 -13.98 -12.47
C PHE A 274 10.65 -15.04 -11.60
N ASN A 275 9.97 -15.56 -10.58
CA ASN A 275 10.56 -16.42 -9.56
C ASN A 275 10.17 -17.91 -9.69
N GLU A 276 9.42 -18.32 -10.71
CA GLU A 276 9.03 -19.73 -10.95
C GLU A 276 10.24 -20.70 -11.08
N HIS A 277 11.46 -20.18 -11.19
CA HIS A 277 12.69 -20.96 -11.39
C HIS A 277 13.73 -20.88 -10.25
N ILE A 278 13.41 -20.25 -9.09
CA ILE A 278 14.42 -19.90 -8.06
C ILE A 278 14.31 -20.74 -6.76
N ASP A 279 13.38 -21.69 -6.65
CA ASP A 279 13.12 -22.39 -5.39
C ASP A 279 14.10 -23.55 -5.08
N GLU A 280 15.36 -23.20 -4.75
CA GLU A 280 16.36 -24.20 -4.31
C GLU A 280 16.19 -24.63 -2.84
N ASN A 281 15.47 -23.85 -2.01
CA ASN A 281 15.42 -24.04 -0.55
C ASN A 281 14.03 -24.34 0.03
N GLY A 282 12.97 -24.38 -0.79
CA GLY A 282 11.60 -24.68 -0.36
C GLY A 282 10.97 -23.60 0.54
N LEU A 283 11.52 -22.38 0.53
CA LEU A 283 11.01 -21.24 1.30
C LEU A 283 10.32 -20.24 0.36
N PRO A 284 9.20 -19.63 0.77
CA PRO A 284 8.53 -18.62 -0.04
C PRO A 284 9.44 -17.40 -0.26
N PHE A 285 9.15 -16.58 -1.26
CA PHE A 285 9.91 -15.36 -1.49
C PHE A 285 9.70 -14.37 -0.33
N SER A 286 10.78 -13.77 0.17
CA SER A 286 10.70 -12.73 1.19
C SER A 286 10.19 -11.41 0.59
N LEU A 287 9.09 -10.89 1.12
CA LEU A 287 8.47 -9.64 0.66
C LEU A 287 8.90 -8.42 1.49
N GLY A 288 9.86 -8.57 2.40
CA GLY A 288 10.28 -7.48 3.28
C GLY A 288 10.87 -6.27 2.57
N ASP A 289 11.36 -6.43 1.34
CA ASP A 289 11.85 -5.33 0.49
C ASP A 289 10.73 -4.54 -0.19
N VAL A 290 9.48 -5.02 -0.17
CA VAL A 290 8.30 -4.41 -0.79
C VAL A 290 7.40 -3.88 0.32
N LEU A 291 7.00 -2.61 0.27
CA LEU A 291 6.14 -2.03 1.29
C LEU A 291 5.10 -1.07 0.71
N LEU A 292 3.83 -1.38 0.97
CA LEU A 292 2.68 -0.53 0.69
C LEU A 292 2.23 0.16 1.99
N PHE A 293 2.02 1.48 1.95
CA PHE A 293 1.46 2.20 3.09
C PHE A 293 0.46 3.27 2.63
N GLY A 294 -0.54 3.51 3.47
CA GLY A 294 -1.60 4.48 3.22
C GLY A 294 -2.68 4.38 4.29
N ASN A 295 -3.92 4.74 3.95
CA ASN A 295 -5.05 4.62 4.87
C ASN A 295 -5.77 3.28 4.61
N LYS A 296 -5.65 2.33 5.54
CA LYS A 296 -6.26 1.00 5.47
C LYS A 296 -7.76 1.03 5.16
N TYR A 297 -8.51 1.99 5.69
CA TYR A 297 -9.96 2.07 5.49
C TYR A 297 -10.37 2.58 4.10
N ASN A 298 -9.46 3.25 3.39
CA ASN A 298 -9.73 3.79 2.05
C ASN A 298 -9.01 2.98 0.96
N MET A 299 -8.19 2.02 1.34
CA MET A 299 -7.47 1.14 0.42
C MET A 299 -8.13 -0.23 0.53
N ASP A 300 -8.77 -0.68 -0.54
CA ASP A 300 -9.36 -2.01 -0.63
C ASP A 300 -8.25 -3.07 -0.71
N ILE A 301 -7.64 -3.38 0.45
CA ILE A 301 -6.49 -4.27 0.55
C ILE A 301 -6.98 -5.73 0.48
N THR A 302 -6.72 -6.37 -0.66
CA THR A 302 -6.95 -7.80 -0.87
C THR A 302 -6.02 -8.66 -0.01
N GLU A 303 -6.36 -9.93 0.20
CA GLU A 303 -5.53 -10.90 0.95
C GLU A 303 -4.08 -10.94 0.44
N ASP A 304 -3.89 -10.99 -0.90
CA ASP A 304 -2.57 -10.98 -1.55
C ASP A 304 -1.69 -9.77 -1.20
N LEU A 305 -2.28 -8.65 -0.74
CA LEU A 305 -1.56 -7.41 -0.45
C LEU A 305 -1.30 -7.21 1.04
N GLN A 306 -1.92 -8.02 1.92
CA GLN A 306 -1.76 -7.88 3.37
C GLN A 306 -0.29 -8.04 3.78
N GLU A 307 0.44 -8.97 3.16
CA GLU A 307 1.85 -9.26 3.47
C GLU A 307 2.80 -8.07 3.21
N ILE A 308 2.42 -7.17 2.29
CA ILE A 308 3.17 -5.96 1.95
C ILE A 308 2.60 -4.68 2.54
N PHE A 309 1.39 -4.73 3.09
CA PHE A 309 0.78 -3.56 3.70
C PHE A 309 1.34 -3.32 5.10
N LEU A 310 1.77 -2.09 5.35
CA LEU A 310 2.55 -1.73 6.53
C LEU A 310 1.83 -2.08 7.85
N ASP A 311 0.53 -1.83 7.96
CA ASP A 311 -0.16 -1.99 9.24
C ASP A 311 -0.25 -3.48 9.63
N PHE A 312 -0.62 -4.37 8.69
CA PHE A 312 -0.63 -5.82 8.91
C PHE A 312 0.78 -6.35 9.21
N ARG A 313 1.77 -5.95 8.41
CA ARG A 313 3.18 -6.30 8.63
C ARG A 313 3.67 -5.93 10.03
N VAL A 314 3.28 -4.74 10.51
CA VAL A 314 3.67 -4.25 11.82
C VAL A 314 3.03 -5.09 12.92
N ASP A 315 1.73 -5.42 12.79
CA ASP A 315 1.03 -6.25 13.77
C ASP A 315 1.70 -7.63 13.91
N ASP A 316 2.06 -8.27 12.80
CA ASP A 316 2.76 -9.57 12.79
C ASP A 316 4.17 -9.49 13.39
N LEU A 317 4.94 -8.44 13.06
CA LEU A 317 6.31 -8.28 13.53
C LEU A 317 6.39 -7.87 15.00
N VAL A 318 5.41 -7.11 15.53
CA VAL A 318 5.35 -6.77 16.96
C VAL A 318 5.19 -8.03 17.79
N GLU A 319 4.34 -8.99 17.38
CA GLU A 319 4.26 -10.30 18.05
C GLU A 319 5.61 -11.03 17.97
N CYS A 320 6.23 -11.05 16.79
CA CYS A 320 7.51 -11.73 16.58
C CYS A 320 8.66 -11.13 17.39
N PHE A 321 8.64 -9.83 17.69
CA PHE A 321 9.67 -9.18 18.50
C PHE A 321 9.31 -9.09 19.98
N SER A 322 8.17 -9.61 20.43
CA SER A 322 7.81 -9.65 21.85
C SER A 322 8.85 -10.38 22.71
N SER A 323 9.18 -9.83 23.88
CA SER A 323 10.09 -10.48 24.83
C SER A 323 9.51 -11.75 25.44
N LEU A 324 8.18 -11.87 25.51
CA LEU A 324 7.48 -12.97 26.19
C LEU A 324 6.94 -14.05 25.23
N SER A 325 6.79 -13.71 23.95
CA SER A 325 6.14 -14.58 22.95
C SER A 325 6.80 -14.54 21.57
N GLY A 326 7.85 -13.74 21.39
CA GLY A 326 8.53 -13.55 20.11
C GLY A 326 9.59 -14.60 19.80
N TRP A 327 10.34 -14.38 18.73
CA TRP A 327 11.21 -15.37 18.09
C TRP A 327 12.23 -15.98 19.06
N LYS A 328 12.87 -15.15 19.88
CA LYS A 328 13.88 -15.60 20.85
C LYS A 328 13.27 -16.52 21.92
N TYR A 329 12.07 -16.18 22.39
CA TYR A 329 11.31 -17.00 23.34
C TYR A 329 10.85 -18.30 22.67
N ARG A 330 10.32 -18.26 21.44
CA ARG A 330 9.85 -19.45 20.72
C ARG A 330 10.97 -20.45 20.45
N ILE A 331 12.15 -19.98 20.02
CA ILE A 331 13.33 -20.83 19.86
C ILE A 331 13.74 -21.44 21.21
N ALA A 332 13.85 -20.62 22.26
CA ALA A 332 14.22 -21.11 23.60
C ALA A 332 13.21 -22.11 24.17
N SER A 333 11.91 -21.88 23.94
CA SER A 333 10.82 -22.77 24.33
C SER A 333 10.94 -24.14 23.65
N MET A 334 11.27 -24.15 22.35
CA MET A 334 11.47 -25.39 21.60
C MET A 334 12.74 -26.13 22.02
N VAL A 335 13.83 -25.41 22.31
CA VAL A 335 15.04 -25.99 22.90
C VAL A 335 14.71 -26.64 24.25
N SER A 336 13.98 -25.93 25.12
CA SER A 336 13.58 -26.46 26.42
C SER A 336 12.61 -27.64 26.31
N PHE A 337 11.76 -27.71 25.28
CA PHE A 337 10.96 -28.90 25.00
C PHE A 337 11.87 -30.11 24.72
N PHE A 338 12.86 -29.97 23.84
CA PHE A 338 13.75 -31.09 23.51
C PHE A 338 14.74 -31.48 24.61
N ASP A 339 15.11 -30.54 25.50
CA ASP A 339 16.05 -30.77 26.61
C ASP A 339 15.35 -31.23 27.92
N ASP A 340 14.10 -30.81 28.19
CA ASP A 340 13.47 -30.89 29.53
C ASP A 340 12.00 -31.38 29.51
N CYS A 341 11.58 -32.08 28.46
CA CYS A 341 10.18 -32.53 28.32
C CYS A 341 9.72 -33.51 29.41
N VAL A 342 10.61 -34.33 29.97
CA VAL A 342 10.23 -35.34 30.98
C VAL A 342 9.98 -34.71 32.34
N SER A 343 10.84 -33.80 32.81
CA SER A 343 10.61 -33.13 34.08
C SER A 343 9.31 -32.33 34.08
N ARG A 344 8.91 -31.79 32.92
CA ARG A 344 7.59 -31.14 32.75
C ARG A 344 6.41 -32.10 32.84
N TYR A 345 6.57 -33.35 32.39
CA TYR A 345 5.54 -34.37 32.53
C TYR A 345 5.44 -34.87 33.97
N ASP A 346 6.60 -35.08 34.63
CA ASP A 346 6.66 -35.51 36.02
C ASP A 346 5.99 -34.47 36.94
N MET A 347 6.24 -33.17 36.72
CA MET A 347 5.55 -32.09 37.44
C MET A 347 4.03 -32.08 37.21
N LEU A 348 3.55 -32.43 36.01
CA LEU A 348 2.12 -32.49 35.71
C LEU A 348 1.45 -33.68 36.43
N LEU A 349 2.14 -34.82 36.53
CA LEU A 349 1.67 -35.98 37.30
C LEU A 349 1.60 -35.70 38.81
N GLU A 350 2.46 -34.81 39.33
CA GLU A 350 2.42 -34.39 40.74
C GLU A 350 1.25 -33.42 41.04
N ASP A 351 0.77 -32.67 40.04
CA ASP A 351 -0.27 -31.63 40.17
C ASP A 351 -1.69 -32.16 39.86
N GLU A 352 -1.84 -33.12 38.93
CA GLU A 352 -3.12 -33.76 38.60
C GLU A 352 -3.51 -34.86 39.60
N GLY A 353 -3.82 -34.45 40.83
CA GLY A 353 -4.13 -35.36 41.93
C GLY A 353 -5.47 -36.12 41.90
N ASN A 354 -6.13 -36.39 40.75
CA ASN A 354 -7.31 -37.30 40.65
C ASN A 354 -7.95 -37.52 39.25
N SER A 355 -7.33 -37.09 38.13
CA SER A 355 -7.79 -37.42 36.75
C SER A 355 -7.05 -38.64 36.19
N ASP A 356 -7.65 -39.36 35.23
CA ASP A 356 -6.92 -40.37 34.44
C ASP A 356 -5.71 -39.68 33.78
N PRO A 357 -4.46 -40.07 34.11
CA PRO A 357 -3.28 -39.35 33.65
C PRO A 357 -3.15 -39.44 32.13
N VAL A 358 -2.98 -38.29 31.47
CA VAL A 358 -2.69 -38.23 30.04
C VAL A 358 -1.44 -39.07 29.76
N SER A 359 -1.49 -39.92 28.73
CA SER A 359 -0.34 -40.75 28.35
C SER A 359 0.88 -39.87 28.04
N PHE A 360 2.08 -40.37 28.33
CA PHE A 360 3.30 -39.60 28.09
C PHE A 360 3.42 -39.22 26.61
N LEU A 361 3.05 -40.16 25.73
CA LEU A 361 3.04 -39.93 24.29
C LEU A 361 2.08 -38.80 23.88
N ASP A 362 0.86 -38.78 24.40
CA ASP A 362 -0.13 -37.75 24.05
C ASP A 362 0.24 -36.38 24.61
N PHE A 363 0.81 -36.33 25.82
CA PHE A 363 1.36 -35.10 26.38
C PHE A 363 2.48 -34.53 25.49
N ILE A 364 3.43 -35.37 25.08
CA ILE A 364 4.56 -34.96 24.22
C ILE A 364 4.06 -34.49 22.85
N LYS A 365 3.13 -35.21 22.22
CA LYS A 365 2.50 -34.79 20.96
C LYS A 365 1.88 -33.41 21.07
N LYS A 366 1.02 -33.21 22.08
CA LYS A 366 0.30 -31.93 22.28
C LYS A 366 1.26 -30.76 22.53
N GLN A 367 2.29 -30.98 23.36
CA GLN A 367 3.30 -29.96 23.66
C GLN A 367 4.19 -29.66 22.45
N PHE A 368 4.61 -30.69 21.72
CA PHE A 368 5.36 -30.55 20.49
C PHE A 368 4.56 -29.75 19.47
N ASP A 369 3.32 -30.15 19.16
CA ASP A 369 2.48 -29.50 18.16
C ASP A 369 2.28 -28.01 18.49
N ALA A 370 1.91 -27.71 19.75
CA ALA A 370 1.71 -26.33 20.18
C ALA A 370 2.99 -25.48 20.04
N THR A 371 4.15 -26.03 20.41
CA THR A 371 5.44 -25.32 20.38
C THR A 371 5.96 -25.19 18.96
N ALA A 372 5.88 -26.25 18.15
CA ALA A 372 6.31 -26.29 16.76
C ALA A 372 5.48 -25.37 15.87
N ILE A 373 4.14 -25.36 16.03
CA ILE A 373 3.25 -24.45 15.29
C ILE A 373 3.59 -23.00 15.61
N ALA A 374 3.74 -22.66 16.90
CA ALA A 374 4.06 -21.30 17.31
C ALA A 374 5.45 -20.84 16.81
N LEU A 375 6.45 -21.72 16.84
CA LEU A 375 7.78 -21.45 16.31
C LEU A 375 7.76 -21.28 14.79
N LYS A 376 7.13 -22.21 14.06
CA LYS A 376 7.00 -22.16 12.59
C LYS A 376 6.33 -20.87 12.16
N ARG A 377 5.21 -20.50 12.79
CA ARG A 377 4.51 -19.24 12.51
C ARG A 377 5.42 -18.03 12.72
N CYS A 378 6.12 -17.96 13.85
CA CYS A 378 7.00 -16.84 14.15
C CYS A 378 8.18 -16.72 13.16
N ILE A 379 8.86 -17.82 12.83
CA ILE A 379 9.96 -17.81 11.86
C ILE A 379 9.45 -17.44 10.45
N MET A 380 8.29 -17.94 10.05
CA MET A 380 7.69 -17.59 8.75
C MET A 380 7.27 -16.13 8.67
N ASN A 381 6.66 -15.57 9.71
CA ASN A 381 6.34 -14.15 9.75
C ASN A 381 7.61 -13.29 9.67
N LEU A 382 8.69 -13.66 10.38
CA LEU A 382 9.97 -12.98 10.25
C LEU A 382 10.53 -13.06 8.81
N TRP A 383 10.49 -14.24 8.19
CA TRP A 383 11.02 -14.48 6.85
C TRP A 383 10.28 -13.69 5.77
N VAL A 384 8.94 -13.71 5.80
CA VAL A 384 8.08 -13.03 4.82
C VAL A 384 8.20 -11.51 4.96
N HIS A 385 8.22 -10.99 6.18
CA HIS A 385 8.11 -9.54 6.41
C HIS A 385 9.44 -8.79 6.56
N LEU A 386 10.55 -9.47 6.84
CA LEU A 386 11.87 -8.83 6.92
C LEU A 386 12.62 -9.00 5.60
N PRO A 387 13.36 -7.97 5.13
CA PRO A 387 14.17 -8.10 3.92
C PRO A 387 15.13 -9.28 3.98
N GLY A 388 15.38 -9.94 2.84
CA GLY A 388 16.27 -11.11 2.78
C GLY A 388 17.68 -10.86 3.34
N ARG A 389 18.18 -9.62 3.28
CA ARG A 389 19.47 -9.23 3.87
C ARG A 389 19.54 -9.31 5.41
N CYS A 390 18.39 -9.43 6.08
CA CYS A 390 18.34 -9.69 7.52
C CYS A 390 18.77 -11.13 7.86
N PHE A 391 18.81 -12.02 6.86
CA PHE A 391 19.17 -13.42 7.02
C PHE A 391 20.50 -13.70 6.31
N SER A 392 21.46 -14.25 7.05
CA SER A 392 22.68 -14.78 6.44
C SER A 392 22.35 -16.03 5.61
N ARG A 393 23.21 -16.39 4.64
CA ARG A 393 23.03 -17.64 3.86
C ARG A 393 22.87 -18.86 4.77
N ASP A 394 23.67 -18.93 5.83
CA ASP A 394 23.61 -20.02 6.81
C ASP A 394 22.28 -20.01 7.57
N SER A 395 21.77 -18.83 7.95
CA SER A 395 20.46 -18.69 8.59
C SER A 395 19.33 -19.18 7.67
N VAL A 396 19.39 -18.91 6.36
CA VAL A 396 18.38 -19.38 5.40
C VAL A 396 18.35 -20.91 5.33
N VAL A 397 19.54 -21.52 5.17
CA VAL A 397 19.68 -22.98 5.12
C VAL A 397 19.22 -23.61 6.44
N ASN A 398 19.57 -23.00 7.57
CA ASN A 398 19.16 -23.48 8.89
C ASN A 398 17.65 -23.36 9.12
N ILE A 399 17.00 -22.29 8.65
CA ILE A 399 15.54 -22.14 8.71
C ILE A 399 14.87 -23.25 7.90
N SER A 400 15.24 -23.42 6.62
CA SER A 400 14.66 -24.45 5.75
C SER A 400 14.84 -25.86 6.35
N SER A 401 16.07 -26.17 6.76
CA SER A 401 16.41 -27.45 7.40
C SER A 401 15.63 -27.67 8.69
N LEU A 402 15.48 -26.64 9.53
CA LEU A 402 14.74 -26.75 10.79
C LEU A 402 13.27 -27.08 10.53
N LEU A 403 12.62 -26.39 9.59
CA LEU A 403 11.22 -26.64 9.26
C LEU A 403 11.00 -28.07 8.78
N ASN A 404 11.87 -28.58 7.91
CA ASN A 404 11.83 -29.96 7.44
C ASN A 404 12.06 -30.95 8.59
N MET A 405 13.05 -30.70 9.46
CA MET A 405 13.34 -31.58 10.60
C MET A 405 12.21 -31.59 11.64
N LEU A 406 11.51 -30.47 11.83
CA LEU A 406 10.31 -30.40 12.68
C LEU A 406 9.16 -31.22 12.09
N GLU A 407 8.96 -31.17 10.78
CA GLU A 407 7.97 -31.99 10.09
C GLU A 407 8.30 -33.48 10.22
N ILE A 408 9.55 -33.87 9.96
CA ILE A 408 10.02 -35.25 10.15
C ILE A 408 9.79 -35.70 11.60
N PHE A 409 10.17 -34.89 12.60
CA PHE A 409 9.96 -35.24 14.01
C PHE A 409 8.47 -35.43 14.33
N GLY A 410 7.59 -34.55 13.83
CA GLY A 410 6.14 -34.68 14.00
C GLY A 410 5.58 -35.96 13.36
N THR A 411 6.03 -36.31 12.16
CA THR A 411 5.60 -37.57 11.50
C THR A 411 6.05 -38.81 12.28
N LEU A 412 7.25 -38.80 12.85
CA LEU A 412 7.77 -39.90 13.67
C LEU A 412 7.00 -40.06 14.98
N LEU A 413 6.55 -38.96 15.60
CA LEU A 413 5.68 -39.02 16.79
C LEU A 413 4.33 -39.71 16.52
N CYS A 414 3.83 -39.63 15.29
CA CYS A 414 2.56 -40.22 14.87
C CYS A 414 2.67 -41.68 14.39
N ASN A 415 3.87 -42.27 14.41
CA ASN A 415 4.06 -43.63 13.94
C ASN A 415 3.41 -44.66 14.87
N VAL A 416 2.77 -45.68 14.27
CA VAL A 416 2.04 -46.74 14.98
C VAL A 416 2.97 -47.62 15.82
N ASP A 417 4.23 -47.77 15.41
CA ASP A 417 5.22 -48.62 16.10
C ASP A 417 5.93 -47.90 17.27
N LEU A 418 5.59 -46.64 17.54
CA LEU A 418 6.20 -45.85 18.61
C LEU A 418 5.60 -46.18 19.98
N THR A 419 6.39 -46.82 20.84
CA THR A 419 6.03 -47.04 22.25
C THR A 419 6.58 -45.95 23.17
N GLU A 420 5.96 -45.75 24.34
CA GLU A 420 6.41 -44.76 25.33
C GLU A 420 7.87 -44.98 25.78
N ASP A 421 8.30 -46.25 25.93
CA ASP A 421 9.68 -46.58 26.30
C ASP A 421 10.69 -46.22 25.20
N CYS A 422 10.29 -46.32 23.92
CA CYS A 422 11.12 -45.88 22.81
C CYS A 422 11.22 -44.35 22.79
N LEU A 423 10.11 -43.65 23.02
CA LEU A 423 10.07 -42.20 23.09
C LEU A 423 10.94 -41.65 24.23
N LYS A 424 10.82 -42.22 25.45
CA LYS A 424 11.64 -41.82 26.61
C LYS A 424 13.13 -42.03 26.36
N ARG A 425 13.53 -43.10 25.66
CA ARG A 425 14.94 -43.33 25.27
C ARG A 425 15.41 -42.35 24.21
N ALA A 426 14.62 -42.13 23.16
CA ALA A 426 14.95 -41.21 22.06
C ALA A 426 15.02 -39.72 22.49
N LEU A 427 14.27 -39.34 23.53
CA LEU A 427 14.36 -38.01 24.14
C LEU A 427 15.54 -37.87 25.12
N GLY A 428 16.31 -38.95 25.34
CA GLY A 428 17.49 -38.95 26.23
C GLY A 428 17.16 -39.11 27.72
N CYS A 429 15.96 -39.61 28.06
CA CYS A 429 15.43 -39.62 29.42
C CYS A 429 15.68 -40.94 30.18
N LEU A 430 16.13 -41.98 29.49
CA LEU A 430 16.56 -43.25 30.08
C LEU A 430 18.05 -43.43 29.81
N SER A 431 18.88 -43.39 30.85
CA SER A 431 20.28 -43.81 30.73
C SER A 431 20.31 -45.32 30.50
N ASN A 432 21.20 -45.80 29.62
CA ASN A 432 21.41 -47.23 29.37
C ASN A 432 21.92 -48.01 30.59
N GLU A 433 22.04 -47.38 31.77
CA GLU A 433 22.75 -47.91 32.92
C GLU A 433 21.87 -48.73 33.88
N ASN A 434 20.53 -48.63 33.82
CA ASN A 434 19.64 -49.28 34.80
C ASN A 434 18.73 -50.41 34.24
N SER A 435 18.98 -50.92 33.04
CA SER A 435 18.24 -52.07 32.47
C SER A 435 19.13 -53.29 32.31
N VAL A 436 18.81 -54.38 33.03
CA VAL A 436 19.47 -55.70 32.96
C VAL A 436 19.24 -56.41 31.61
N CYS A 437 18.54 -55.80 30.65
CA CYS A 437 18.36 -56.34 29.31
C CYS A 437 18.39 -55.21 28.26
N VAL A 438 19.50 -55.09 27.52
CA VAL A 438 19.62 -54.15 26.39
C VAL A 438 18.73 -54.67 25.25
N LYS A 439 17.49 -54.19 25.18
CA LYS A 439 16.63 -54.39 24.00
C LYS A 439 17.30 -53.70 22.79
N PRO A 440 17.28 -54.30 21.59
CA PRO A 440 17.82 -53.65 20.40
C PRO A 440 17.09 -52.34 20.13
N ILE A 441 17.87 -51.27 19.93
CA ILE A 441 17.37 -49.93 19.57
C ILE A 441 16.57 -50.06 18.28
N SER A 442 15.30 -49.67 18.29
CA SER A 442 14.45 -49.72 17.10
C SER A 442 14.90 -48.68 16.07
N SER A 443 14.62 -48.91 14.78
CA SER A 443 14.96 -47.93 13.72
C SER A 443 14.37 -46.55 14.06
N ILE A 444 13.12 -46.54 14.53
CA ILE A 444 12.38 -45.34 14.86
C ILE A 444 12.97 -44.57 16.05
N GLU A 445 13.53 -45.25 17.04
CA GLU A 445 14.21 -44.62 18.18
C GLU A 445 15.45 -43.84 17.71
N LYS A 446 16.24 -44.40 16.78
CA LYS A 446 17.40 -43.72 16.20
C LYS A 446 17.01 -42.54 15.32
N GLU A 447 15.97 -42.70 14.53
CA GLU A 447 15.47 -41.63 13.66
C GLU A 447 14.93 -40.45 14.47
N LEU A 448 14.21 -40.73 15.58
CA LEU A 448 13.66 -39.69 16.46
C LEU A 448 14.77 -38.95 17.22
N ASP A 449 15.75 -39.66 17.79
CA ASP A 449 16.89 -39.02 18.45
C ASP A 449 17.77 -38.23 17.46
N GLY A 450 17.96 -38.76 16.25
CA GLY A 450 18.64 -38.06 15.16
C GLY A 450 17.92 -36.78 14.74
N ALA A 451 16.59 -36.83 14.62
CA ALA A 451 15.77 -35.67 14.31
C ALA A 451 15.79 -34.62 15.42
N ARG A 452 15.64 -35.05 16.68
CA ARG A 452 15.77 -34.21 17.87
C ARG A 452 17.11 -33.49 17.94
N SER A 453 18.21 -34.23 17.81
CA SER A 453 19.57 -33.71 17.87
C SER A 453 19.84 -32.69 16.77
N SER A 454 19.32 -32.95 15.57
CA SER A 454 19.41 -32.02 14.43
C SER A 454 18.61 -30.74 14.68
N CYS A 455 17.36 -30.84 15.16
CA CYS A 455 16.55 -29.69 15.55
C CYS A 455 17.25 -28.85 16.63
N LEU A 456 17.77 -29.47 17.69
CA LEU A 456 18.48 -28.79 18.77
C LEU A 456 19.69 -28.01 18.27
N LYS A 457 20.49 -28.61 17.38
CA LYS A 457 21.64 -27.95 16.77
C LYS A 457 21.20 -26.73 15.96
N LEU A 458 20.23 -26.90 15.05
CA LEU A 458 19.71 -25.84 14.19
C LEU A 458 19.08 -24.69 15.00
N LEU A 459 18.34 -24.99 16.06
CA LEU A 459 17.75 -24.00 16.97
C LEU A 459 18.83 -23.16 17.67
N LYS A 460 19.89 -23.81 18.16
CA LYS A 460 21.03 -23.12 18.80
C LYS A 460 21.79 -22.25 17.79
N ASP A 461 22.02 -22.77 16.58
CA ASP A 461 22.67 -22.02 15.50
C ASP A 461 21.85 -20.80 15.05
N LEU A 462 20.51 -20.92 15.00
CA LEU A 462 19.61 -19.80 14.71
C LEU A 462 19.59 -18.76 15.82
N LEU A 463 19.61 -19.18 17.09
CA LEU A 463 19.67 -18.27 18.24
C LEU A 463 20.92 -17.37 18.21
N HIS A 464 22.04 -17.90 17.69
CA HIS A 464 23.29 -17.16 17.55
C HIS A 464 23.39 -16.33 16.27
N SER A 465 22.79 -16.80 15.16
CA SER A 465 22.91 -16.15 13.85
C SER A 465 21.86 -15.06 13.59
N LEU A 466 20.67 -15.15 14.20
CA LEU A 466 19.61 -14.15 14.03
C LEU A 466 19.89 -12.92 14.90
N ASN A 467 20.45 -11.87 14.29
CA ASN A 467 20.66 -10.58 14.94
C ASN A 467 19.41 -9.68 14.80
N LEU A 468 18.33 -10.06 15.50
CA LEU A 468 17.03 -9.39 15.45
C LEU A 468 16.69 -8.76 16.81
N PRO A 469 15.91 -7.65 16.83
CA PRO A 469 15.51 -6.99 18.07
C PRO A 469 14.54 -7.85 18.89
N THR A 470 14.41 -7.52 20.19
CA THR A 470 13.40 -8.06 21.11
C THR A 470 12.90 -6.95 22.04
N GLY A 471 11.60 -6.93 22.34
CA GLY A 471 10.97 -5.96 23.22
C GLY A 471 10.77 -4.58 22.59
N VAL A 472 10.57 -4.49 21.28
CA VAL A 472 10.33 -3.23 20.56
C VAL A 472 8.84 -2.93 20.42
N ASP A 473 8.50 -1.64 20.37
CA ASP A 473 7.11 -1.19 20.22
C ASP A 473 6.67 -1.08 18.75
N LYS A 474 5.36 -0.84 18.56
CA LYS A 474 4.72 -0.70 17.24
C LYS A 474 5.34 0.41 16.39
N ASN A 475 5.70 1.55 17.00
CA ASN A 475 6.28 2.70 16.30
C ASN A 475 7.69 2.41 15.77
N TRP A 476 8.48 1.70 16.57
CA TRP A 476 9.82 1.25 16.17
C TRP A 476 9.73 0.27 15.00
N VAL A 477 8.84 -0.72 15.07
CA VAL A 477 8.64 -1.71 13.99
C VAL A 477 8.19 -1.03 12.70
N GLN A 478 7.26 -0.09 12.80
CA GLN A 478 6.79 0.71 11.67
C GLN A 478 7.92 1.50 11.01
N SER A 479 8.75 2.15 11.83
CA SER A 479 9.91 2.92 11.36
C SER A 479 10.95 2.01 10.72
N TYR A 480 11.18 0.84 11.32
CA TYR A 480 12.08 -0.18 10.80
C TYR A 480 11.64 -0.70 9.43
N CYS A 481 10.36 -1.01 9.25
CA CYS A 481 9.81 -1.51 7.98
C CYS A 481 10.00 -0.48 6.86
N ILE A 482 9.59 0.78 7.09
CA ILE A 482 9.74 1.85 6.10
C ILE A 482 11.23 2.08 5.80
N ARG A 483 12.09 2.12 6.82
CA ARG A 483 13.53 2.34 6.63
C ARG A 483 14.20 1.23 5.83
N ASN A 484 13.72 0.00 5.94
CA ASN A 484 14.34 -1.16 5.31
C ASN A 484 13.68 -1.62 3.99
N ALA A 485 12.52 -1.11 3.60
CA ALA A 485 11.97 -1.40 2.29
C ALA A 485 12.83 -0.81 1.15
N THR A 486 12.96 -1.56 0.06
CA THR A 486 13.62 -1.13 -1.18
C THR A 486 12.61 -0.50 -2.14
N LEU A 487 11.42 -1.11 -2.27
CA LEU A 487 10.30 -0.61 -3.05
C LEU A 487 9.20 -0.13 -2.12
N LEU A 488 8.87 1.16 -2.20
CA LEU A 488 7.85 1.82 -1.39
C LEU A 488 6.68 2.23 -2.29
N PHE A 489 5.46 1.95 -1.86
CA PHE A 489 4.23 2.29 -2.58
C PHE A 489 3.29 3.07 -1.69
N CYS A 490 2.80 4.21 -2.17
CA CYS A 490 1.78 5.01 -1.47
C CYS A 490 1.11 5.99 -2.43
N THR A 491 0.05 6.67 -2.02
CA THR A 491 -0.47 7.79 -2.82
C THR A 491 0.48 8.99 -2.75
N THR A 492 0.44 9.88 -3.75
CA THR A 492 1.27 11.10 -3.78
C THR A 492 1.14 11.90 -2.48
N SER A 493 -0.09 12.14 -2.01
CA SER A 493 -0.35 12.75 -0.70
C SER A 493 0.25 11.98 0.47
N SER A 494 0.16 10.65 0.50
CA SER A 494 0.64 9.82 1.61
C SER A 494 2.16 9.77 1.74
N SER A 495 2.89 10.02 0.65
CA SER A 495 4.36 10.16 0.68
C SER A 495 4.84 11.22 1.69
N TYR A 496 3.96 12.14 2.10
CA TYR A 496 4.24 13.12 3.14
C TYR A 496 4.76 12.49 4.44
N ARG A 497 4.33 11.27 4.77
CA ARG A 497 4.76 10.50 5.95
C ARG A 497 6.29 10.34 6.02
N LEU A 498 6.95 10.27 4.87
CA LEU A 498 8.39 10.04 4.76
C LEU A 498 9.22 11.28 5.16
N HIS A 499 8.66 12.49 5.17
CA HIS A 499 9.38 13.72 5.58
C HIS A 499 9.75 13.76 7.05
N HIS A 500 9.07 12.98 7.89
CA HIS A 500 9.29 12.97 9.35
C HIS A 500 10.13 11.78 9.81
N MET A 501 10.80 11.10 8.87
CA MET A 501 11.49 9.85 9.12
C MET A 501 12.95 9.91 8.70
N GLU A 502 13.82 9.34 9.53
CA GLU A 502 15.22 9.10 9.17
C GLU A 502 15.32 7.86 8.28
N ILE A 503 15.00 8.05 6.99
CA ILE A 503 15.11 7.01 5.97
C ILE A 503 16.39 7.16 5.15
N ALA A 504 16.87 6.06 4.58
CA ALA A 504 17.95 6.13 3.61
C ALA A 504 17.49 6.89 2.34
N PRO A 505 18.43 7.50 1.60
CA PRO A 505 18.17 8.14 0.31
C PRO A 505 17.23 7.35 -0.61
N LEU A 506 16.23 8.02 -1.17
CA LEU A 506 15.45 7.49 -2.29
C LEU A 506 16.18 7.82 -3.59
N ASP A 507 16.43 6.82 -4.43
CA ASP A 507 17.15 7.03 -5.69
C ASP A 507 16.19 7.48 -6.81
N VAL A 508 15.02 6.84 -6.88
CA VAL A 508 14.04 7.01 -7.96
C VAL A 508 12.64 7.27 -7.40
N LEU A 509 11.95 8.23 -8.00
CA LEU A 509 10.51 8.46 -7.84
C LEU A 509 9.82 8.05 -9.13
N ILE A 510 8.89 7.10 -9.06
CA ILE A 510 7.99 6.74 -10.14
C ILE A 510 6.60 7.26 -9.78
N VAL A 511 5.95 7.95 -10.70
CA VAL A 511 4.55 8.37 -10.52
C VAL A 511 3.71 7.77 -11.63
N ASP A 512 2.86 6.80 -11.29
CA ASP A 512 1.86 6.25 -12.20
C ASP A 512 0.63 7.16 -12.23
N GLU A 513 -0.04 7.20 -13.38
CA GLU A 513 -1.12 8.16 -13.69
C GLU A 513 -0.73 9.62 -13.38
N ALA A 514 0.52 10.00 -13.66
CA ALA A 514 1.09 11.32 -13.36
C ALA A 514 0.35 12.48 -14.02
N ALA A 515 -0.35 12.24 -15.14
CA ALA A 515 -1.17 13.24 -15.80
C ALA A 515 -2.38 13.68 -14.96
N GLN A 516 -2.82 12.85 -14.01
CA GLN A 516 -3.94 13.12 -13.10
C GLN A 516 -3.48 13.74 -11.76
N VAL A 517 -2.18 13.88 -11.52
CA VAL A 517 -1.62 14.47 -10.30
C VAL A 517 -1.38 15.96 -10.51
N ARG A 518 -2.00 16.82 -9.68
CA ARG A 518 -1.72 18.27 -9.70
C ARG A 518 -0.24 18.52 -9.43
N GLU A 519 0.36 19.45 -10.15
CA GLU A 519 1.78 19.74 -10.01
C GLU A 519 2.15 20.17 -8.57
N CYS A 520 1.27 20.93 -7.89
CA CYS A 520 1.45 21.31 -6.49
C CYS A 520 1.44 20.10 -5.53
N GLU A 521 0.68 19.05 -5.84
CA GLU A 521 0.65 17.81 -5.05
C GLU A 521 1.92 16.99 -5.23
N LEU A 522 2.44 16.95 -6.46
CA LEU A 522 3.69 16.27 -6.77
C LEU A 522 4.90 16.90 -6.05
N VAL A 523 4.81 18.14 -5.58
CA VAL A 523 5.84 18.76 -4.73
C VAL A 523 6.06 17.96 -3.44
N ILE A 524 5.06 17.24 -2.92
CA ILE A 524 5.19 16.44 -1.69
C ILE A 524 6.33 15.42 -1.82
N PRO A 525 6.33 14.46 -2.76
CA PRO A 525 7.44 13.52 -2.90
C PRO A 525 8.70 14.18 -3.50
N LEU A 526 8.58 15.21 -4.35
CA LEU A 526 9.75 15.89 -4.93
C LEU A 526 10.61 16.64 -3.90
N ARG A 527 10.06 16.93 -2.71
CA ARG A 527 10.79 17.54 -1.59
C ARG A 527 11.54 16.51 -0.74
N LEU A 528 11.36 15.21 -0.98
CA LEU A 528 12.06 14.17 -0.22
C LEU A 528 13.56 14.22 -0.50
N HIS A 529 14.36 13.92 0.54
CA HIS A 529 15.80 14.04 0.45
C HIS A 529 16.41 13.04 -0.53
N TRP A 530 17.50 13.46 -1.18
CA TRP A 530 18.38 12.64 -2.01
C TRP A 530 17.79 12.06 -3.30
N LEU A 531 16.56 12.46 -3.67
CA LEU A 531 15.94 12.06 -4.93
C LEU A 531 16.79 12.52 -6.12
N LYS A 532 17.14 11.59 -7.00
CA LYS A 532 17.98 11.86 -8.20
C LYS A 532 17.21 11.76 -9.49
N HIS A 533 16.35 10.74 -9.59
CA HIS A 533 15.66 10.41 -10.82
C HIS A 533 14.13 10.44 -10.62
N VAL A 534 13.43 11.01 -11.60
CA VAL A 534 11.97 11.07 -11.63
C VAL A 534 11.46 10.47 -12.93
N VAL A 535 10.54 9.52 -12.81
CA VAL A 535 9.86 8.89 -13.94
C VAL A 535 8.38 9.18 -13.80
N LEU A 536 7.81 9.94 -14.74
CA LEU A 536 6.39 10.24 -14.77
C LEU A 536 5.74 9.37 -15.85
N VAL A 537 4.79 8.54 -15.45
CA VAL A 537 4.06 7.64 -16.34
C VAL A 537 2.61 8.10 -16.40
N GLY A 538 2.10 8.35 -17.59
CA GLY A 538 0.76 8.92 -17.71
C GLY A 538 0.29 9.11 -19.13
N ASP A 539 -0.84 9.81 -19.25
CA ASP A 539 -1.46 10.15 -20.52
C ASP A 539 -2.15 11.51 -20.42
N ASP A 540 -1.58 12.53 -21.05
CA ASP A 540 -2.10 13.90 -21.06
C ASP A 540 -3.36 14.09 -21.92
N CYS A 541 -3.72 13.09 -22.72
CA CYS A 541 -4.98 13.07 -23.49
C CYS A 541 -6.18 12.58 -22.67
N GLN A 542 -5.99 12.16 -21.41
CA GLN A 542 -7.06 11.73 -20.50
C GLN A 542 -7.47 12.85 -19.53
N LEU A 543 -8.37 12.52 -18.61
CA LEU A 543 -8.86 13.46 -17.59
C LEU A 543 -7.68 14.02 -16.77
N SER A 544 -7.64 15.34 -16.65
CA SER A 544 -6.75 16.03 -15.71
C SER A 544 -7.28 15.93 -14.28
N ALA A 545 -6.48 16.38 -13.31
CA ALA A 545 -6.97 16.56 -11.95
C ALA A 545 -8.20 17.47 -11.91
N MET A 546 -9.19 17.11 -11.10
CA MET A 546 -10.37 17.95 -10.90
C MET A 546 -9.99 19.21 -10.13
N VAL A 547 -10.56 20.33 -10.57
CA VAL A 547 -10.50 21.63 -9.92
C VAL A 547 -11.92 22.14 -9.80
N LYS A 548 -12.35 22.60 -8.63
CA LYS A 548 -13.68 23.15 -8.40
C LYS A 548 -13.74 24.64 -8.71
N SER A 549 -12.77 25.42 -8.24
CA SER A 549 -12.76 26.87 -8.44
C SER A 549 -12.56 27.22 -9.92
N GLN A 550 -13.47 28.02 -10.47
CA GLN A 550 -13.35 28.52 -11.84
C GLN A 550 -12.10 29.40 -12.02
N VAL A 551 -11.78 30.21 -11.02
CA VAL A 551 -10.57 31.05 -11.03
C VAL A 551 -9.31 30.19 -11.04
N CYS A 552 -9.28 29.10 -10.26
CA CYS A 552 -8.16 28.15 -10.29
C CYS A 552 -8.04 27.41 -11.61
N LYS A 553 -9.17 27.06 -12.27
CA LYS A 553 -9.15 26.47 -13.62
C LYS A 553 -8.52 27.41 -14.63
N GLU A 554 -8.96 28.67 -14.64
CA GLU A 554 -8.42 29.70 -15.55
C GLU A 554 -6.94 29.99 -15.29
N ALA A 555 -6.51 29.89 -14.04
CA ALA A 555 -5.10 30.03 -13.65
C ALA A 555 -4.24 28.77 -13.94
N GLY A 556 -4.81 27.68 -14.47
CA GLY A 556 -4.08 26.45 -14.76
C GLY A 556 -3.68 25.64 -13.51
N PHE A 557 -4.37 25.82 -12.38
CA PHE A 557 -4.05 25.13 -11.12
C PHE A 557 -4.14 23.59 -11.23
N GLY A 558 -5.01 23.10 -12.12
CA GLY A 558 -5.22 21.67 -12.37
C GLY A 558 -4.17 21.03 -13.27
N THR A 559 -3.26 21.82 -13.86
CA THR A 559 -2.24 21.31 -14.77
C THR A 559 -1.27 20.40 -14.01
N SER A 560 -1.07 19.20 -14.54
CA SER A 560 -0.07 18.26 -14.02
C SER A 560 1.32 18.60 -14.54
N LEU A 561 2.35 18.20 -13.78
CA LEU A 561 3.73 18.34 -14.24
C LEU A 561 3.96 17.61 -15.57
N PHE A 562 3.34 16.42 -15.72
CA PHE A 562 3.37 15.66 -16.96
C PHE A 562 2.81 16.50 -18.12
N GLY A 563 1.60 17.05 -17.97
CA GLY A 563 0.97 17.89 -19.00
C GLY A 563 1.79 19.13 -19.34
N ARG A 564 2.33 19.83 -18.33
CA ARG A 564 3.20 21.00 -18.55
C ARG A 564 4.46 20.64 -19.35
N LEU A 565 5.12 19.52 -19.04
CA LEU A 565 6.32 19.09 -19.76
C LEU A 565 6.00 18.70 -21.20
N VAL A 566 4.87 18.02 -21.44
CA VAL A 566 4.41 17.73 -22.80
C VAL A 566 4.15 19.01 -23.59
N MET A 567 3.51 20.03 -22.98
CA MET A 567 3.30 21.34 -23.62
C MET A 567 4.60 22.06 -23.96
N LEU A 568 5.66 21.85 -23.19
CA LEU A 568 7.00 22.40 -23.44
C LEU A 568 7.80 21.61 -24.48
N GLY A 569 7.23 20.54 -25.05
CA GLY A 569 7.90 19.70 -26.04
C GLY A 569 8.97 18.78 -25.45
N PHE A 570 8.85 18.42 -24.17
CA PHE A 570 9.75 17.48 -23.51
C PHE A 570 9.63 16.09 -24.14
N ASP A 571 10.76 15.42 -24.35
CA ASP A 571 10.78 14.11 -25.00
C ASP A 571 10.10 13.04 -24.14
N LYS A 572 9.37 12.12 -24.79
CA LYS A 572 8.55 11.12 -24.11
C LYS A 572 8.62 9.76 -24.80
N HIS A 573 8.82 8.72 -24.01
CA HIS A 573 8.76 7.33 -24.48
C HIS A 573 7.31 6.93 -24.70
N LEU A 574 6.88 6.82 -25.96
CA LEU A 574 5.53 6.37 -26.31
C LEU A 574 5.41 4.85 -26.25
N LEU A 575 4.48 4.35 -25.44
CA LEU A 575 4.04 2.95 -25.52
C LEU A 575 3.06 2.80 -26.68
N ASN A 576 3.47 2.10 -27.74
CA ASN A 576 2.83 2.23 -29.06
C ASN A 576 1.94 1.05 -29.48
N ILE A 577 1.63 0.09 -28.60
CA ILE A 577 0.73 -1.03 -28.90
C ILE A 577 -0.37 -1.13 -27.86
N GLN A 578 -1.64 -1.11 -28.27
CA GLN A 578 -2.80 -1.26 -27.39
C GLN A 578 -3.35 -2.70 -27.41
N TYR A 579 -3.73 -3.21 -26.24
CA TYR A 579 -4.15 -4.60 -26.03
C TYR A 579 -5.59 -4.72 -25.48
N ARG A 580 -6.43 -3.67 -25.59
CA ARG A 580 -7.75 -3.60 -24.92
C ARG A 580 -8.93 -3.46 -25.87
N MET A 581 -8.81 -2.64 -26.90
CA MET A 581 -9.93 -2.26 -27.75
C MET A 581 -9.91 -3.07 -29.04
N ASN A 582 -11.09 -3.42 -29.56
CA ASN A 582 -11.19 -3.89 -30.94
C ASN A 582 -10.64 -2.79 -31.90
N PRO A 583 -9.97 -3.14 -33.01
CA PRO A 583 -9.42 -2.18 -33.98
C PRO A 583 -10.39 -1.09 -34.46
N ILE A 584 -11.69 -1.41 -34.62
CA ILE A 584 -12.71 -0.44 -35.06
C ILE A 584 -12.95 0.61 -33.96
N ILE A 585 -12.89 0.22 -32.69
CA ILE A 585 -13.05 1.13 -31.54
C ILE A 585 -11.78 1.97 -31.36
N SER A 586 -10.58 1.38 -31.49
CA SER A 586 -9.31 2.08 -31.28
C SER A 586 -8.99 3.09 -32.39
N LEU A 587 -9.56 2.92 -33.59
CA LEU A 587 -9.29 3.75 -34.76
C LEU A 587 -9.54 5.24 -34.51
N PHE A 588 -10.72 5.62 -34.01
CA PHE A 588 -11.05 7.03 -33.81
C PHE A 588 -10.15 7.71 -32.77
N PRO A 589 -9.96 7.17 -31.55
CA PRO A 589 -9.03 7.76 -30.57
C PRO A 589 -7.60 7.88 -31.10
N ASN A 590 -7.12 6.87 -31.82
CA ASN A 590 -5.76 6.86 -32.39
C ASN A 590 -5.55 7.98 -33.41
N VAL A 591 -6.53 8.20 -34.28
CA VAL A 591 -6.49 9.28 -35.27
C VAL A 591 -6.60 10.65 -34.60
N GLN A 592 -7.54 10.81 -33.66
CA GLN A 592 -7.88 12.11 -33.10
C GLN A 592 -6.87 12.63 -32.07
N PHE A 593 -6.28 11.73 -31.28
CA PHE A 593 -5.46 12.12 -30.11
C PHE A 593 -4.01 11.66 -30.20
N TYR A 594 -3.71 10.64 -31.01
CA TYR A 594 -2.39 9.99 -30.99
C TYR A 594 -1.71 9.94 -32.36
N GLU A 595 -2.15 10.76 -33.32
CA GLU A 595 -1.51 10.92 -34.65
C GLU A 595 -1.29 9.59 -35.40
N ARG A 596 -2.16 8.58 -35.19
CA ARG A 596 -2.01 7.22 -35.75
C ARG A 596 -0.73 6.49 -35.33
N LYS A 597 -0.10 6.88 -34.22
CA LYS A 597 1.13 6.24 -33.70
C LYS A 597 0.87 4.96 -32.92
N ILE A 598 -0.38 4.62 -32.63
CA ILE A 598 -0.75 3.43 -31.84
C ILE A 598 -1.11 2.27 -32.76
N LEU A 599 -0.57 1.09 -32.46
CA LEU A 599 -0.83 -0.17 -33.14
C LEU A 599 -1.74 -1.06 -32.29
N ASP A 600 -2.41 -2.01 -32.93
CA ASP A 600 -3.25 -3.00 -32.25
C ASP A 600 -2.44 -4.27 -31.94
N GLY A 601 -2.57 -4.78 -30.71
CA GLY A 601 -1.92 -6.01 -30.26
C GLY A 601 -2.52 -7.28 -30.89
N SER A 602 -1.74 -8.35 -30.94
CA SER A 602 -2.20 -9.63 -31.53
C SER A 602 -3.44 -10.21 -30.85
N ASN A 603 -3.63 -9.95 -29.55
CA ASN A 603 -4.80 -10.41 -28.81
C ASN A 603 -6.10 -9.78 -29.33
N VAL A 604 -6.11 -8.48 -29.65
CA VAL A 604 -7.30 -7.77 -30.14
C VAL A 604 -7.56 -7.99 -31.62
N LEU A 605 -6.54 -8.45 -32.36
CA LEU A 605 -6.64 -8.85 -33.76
C LEU A 605 -7.15 -10.30 -33.92
N SER A 606 -7.19 -11.07 -32.84
CA SER A 606 -7.71 -12.44 -32.88
C SER A 606 -9.19 -12.46 -33.27
N PRO A 607 -9.63 -13.33 -34.20
CA PRO A 607 -11.04 -13.52 -34.50
C PRO A 607 -11.89 -13.89 -33.28
N SER A 608 -11.27 -14.49 -32.26
CA SER A 608 -11.92 -14.88 -31.00
C SER A 608 -11.97 -13.78 -29.94
N TYR A 609 -11.46 -12.57 -30.23
CA TYR A 609 -11.35 -11.51 -29.23
C TYR A 609 -12.72 -10.98 -28.81
N ASN A 610 -13.59 -10.75 -29.79
CA ASN A 610 -14.97 -10.36 -29.53
C ASN A 610 -15.83 -11.60 -29.28
N LYS A 611 -16.79 -11.48 -28.37
CA LYS A 611 -17.88 -12.45 -28.28
C LYS A 611 -18.80 -12.29 -29.50
N ASP A 612 -19.24 -13.41 -30.04
CA ASP A 612 -20.18 -13.43 -31.16
C ASP A 612 -21.62 -13.28 -30.64
N TYR A 613 -22.14 -12.04 -30.66
CA TYR A 613 -23.50 -11.74 -30.26
C TYR A 613 -24.43 -11.85 -31.48
N THR A 614 -24.75 -13.08 -31.90
CA THR A 614 -25.51 -13.36 -33.14
C THR A 614 -26.90 -12.70 -33.23
N CYS A 615 -27.52 -12.35 -32.09
CA CYS A 615 -28.81 -11.66 -32.01
C CYS A 615 -28.71 -10.15 -31.78
N PHE A 616 -27.50 -9.60 -31.78
CA PHE A 616 -27.29 -8.17 -31.66
C PHE A 616 -27.11 -7.55 -33.06
N PRO A 617 -27.93 -6.57 -33.48
CA PRO A 617 -27.94 -6.05 -34.84
C PRO A 617 -26.79 -5.05 -35.14
N PHE A 618 -25.85 -4.89 -34.21
CA PHE A 618 -24.80 -3.87 -34.25
C PHE A 618 -23.42 -4.50 -34.22
N ASP A 619 -22.48 -3.91 -34.97
CA ASP A 619 -21.07 -4.27 -34.91
C ASP A 619 -20.42 -3.72 -33.62
N SER A 620 -19.14 -4.07 -33.41
CA SER A 620 -18.29 -3.71 -32.26
C SER A 620 -18.27 -2.22 -31.92
N TYR A 621 -18.55 -1.34 -32.90
CA TYR A 621 -18.73 0.09 -32.70
C TYR A 621 -19.94 0.59 -33.48
N THR A 622 -20.88 1.23 -32.80
CA THR A 622 -22.06 1.84 -33.42
C THR A 622 -22.43 3.12 -32.68
N PHE A 623 -22.80 4.16 -33.43
CA PHE A 623 -23.37 5.39 -32.89
C PHE A 623 -24.89 5.40 -33.11
N ILE A 624 -25.68 5.44 -32.03
CA ILE A 624 -27.15 5.50 -32.09
C ILE A 624 -27.56 6.94 -31.80
N ASN A 625 -28.02 7.65 -32.84
CA ASN A 625 -28.51 9.01 -32.69
C ASN A 625 -29.95 9.02 -32.16
N LEU A 626 -30.17 9.56 -30.95
CA LEU A 626 -31.49 9.66 -30.32
C LEU A 626 -32.06 11.07 -30.49
N THR A 627 -32.92 11.25 -31.48
CA THR A 627 -33.49 12.57 -31.82
C THR A 627 -34.54 13.08 -30.84
N ASP A 628 -35.19 12.17 -30.10
CA ASP A 628 -36.31 12.51 -29.19
C ASP A 628 -35.86 12.65 -27.72
N GLY A 629 -34.57 12.49 -27.43
CA GLY A 629 -34.01 12.64 -26.09
C GLY A 629 -33.98 14.09 -25.62
N ARG A 630 -34.26 14.32 -24.34
CA ARG A 630 -34.12 15.63 -23.68
C ARG A 630 -33.40 15.47 -22.35
N GLU A 631 -32.48 16.39 -22.07
CA GLU A 631 -31.81 16.48 -20.78
C GLU A 631 -32.71 17.17 -19.76
N ASP A 632 -32.90 16.54 -18.60
CA ASP A 632 -33.59 17.10 -17.44
C ASP A 632 -32.65 17.10 -16.21
N LYS A 633 -32.92 17.96 -15.23
CA LYS A 633 -32.19 17.99 -13.95
C LYS A 633 -32.74 16.96 -12.96
N GLU A 634 -31.86 16.33 -12.20
CA GLU A 634 -32.24 15.44 -11.10
C GLU A 634 -32.28 16.20 -9.77
N GLY A 635 -33.48 16.35 -9.19
CA GLY A 635 -33.67 16.99 -7.89
C GLY A 635 -33.20 18.45 -7.83
N THR A 636 -32.67 18.86 -6.67
CA THR A 636 -32.05 20.17 -6.42
C THR A 636 -30.60 20.24 -6.86
N GLY A 637 -30.02 19.14 -7.34
CA GLY A 637 -28.61 19.05 -7.75
C GLY A 637 -28.33 19.63 -9.14
N ASN A 638 -27.04 19.77 -9.44
CA ASN A 638 -26.54 20.21 -10.75
C ASN A 638 -26.33 19.06 -11.76
N SER A 639 -26.69 17.82 -11.39
CA SER A 639 -26.59 16.65 -12.27
C SER A 639 -27.68 16.66 -13.35
N ARG A 640 -27.35 16.18 -14.55
CA ARG A 640 -28.28 16.07 -15.68
C ARG A 640 -28.50 14.61 -16.04
N ARG A 641 -29.70 14.29 -16.52
CA ARG A 641 -30.07 12.94 -16.98
C ARG A 641 -30.94 13.00 -18.23
N ASN A 642 -30.94 11.93 -19.02
CA ASN A 642 -31.81 11.77 -20.19
C ASN A 642 -32.51 10.41 -20.14
N MET A 643 -33.83 10.40 -19.89
CA MET A 643 -34.58 9.15 -19.70
C MET A 643 -34.76 8.36 -21.00
N VAL A 644 -34.65 9.00 -22.16
CA VAL A 644 -34.71 8.31 -23.46
C VAL A 644 -33.43 7.51 -23.68
N GLU A 645 -32.27 8.09 -23.35
CA GLU A 645 -30.99 7.35 -23.33
C GLU A 645 -31.06 6.15 -22.38
N VAL A 646 -31.60 6.35 -21.17
CA VAL A 646 -31.78 5.26 -20.19
C VAL A 646 -32.64 4.13 -20.75
N ALA A 647 -33.79 4.44 -21.37
CA ALA A 647 -34.67 3.44 -21.93
C ALA A 647 -34.00 2.62 -23.05
N VAL A 648 -33.22 3.29 -23.92
CA VAL A 648 -32.47 2.65 -25.00
C VAL A 648 -31.35 1.77 -24.44
N VAL A 649 -30.55 2.29 -23.50
CA VAL A 649 -29.49 1.51 -22.84
C VAL A 649 -30.06 0.27 -22.15
N LEU A 650 -31.19 0.40 -21.46
CA LEU A 650 -31.87 -0.73 -20.83
C LEU A 650 -32.31 -1.78 -21.86
N HIS A 651 -32.88 -1.35 -22.98
CA HIS A 651 -33.28 -2.25 -24.06
C HIS A 651 -32.08 -2.99 -24.68
N LEU A 652 -30.96 -2.29 -24.90
CA LEU A 652 -29.73 -2.89 -25.42
C LEU A 652 -29.16 -3.92 -24.45
N ILE A 653 -29.08 -3.59 -23.16
CA ILE A 653 -28.63 -4.51 -22.10
C ILE A 653 -29.52 -5.75 -22.06
N GLN A 654 -30.85 -5.58 -22.08
CA GLN A 654 -31.80 -6.70 -22.10
C GLN A 654 -31.65 -7.58 -23.34
N THR A 655 -31.30 -6.99 -24.50
CA THR A 655 -31.06 -7.72 -25.74
C THR A 655 -29.77 -8.53 -25.64
N ILE A 656 -28.69 -7.95 -25.10
CA ILE A 656 -27.42 -8.66 -24.85
C ILE A 656 -27.62 -9.84 -23.89
N PHE A 657 -28.44 -9.69 -22.84
CA PHE A 657 -28.74 -10.78 -21.91
C PHE A 657 -29.54 -11.94 -22.53
N LYS A 658 -30.22 -11.72 -23.67
CA LYS A 658 -30.99 -12.75 -24.36
C LYS A 658 -30.16 -13.59 -25.34
N CYS A 659 -28.88 -13.27 -25.55
CA CYS A 659 -28.08 -13.78 -26.67
C CYS A 659 -27.26 -15.08 -26.46
#